data_AF-A0A349USE3-F1
#
_entry.id   AF-A0A349USE3-F1
#
_cell.length_a   1.000
_cell.length_b   1.000
_cell.length_c   1.000
_cell.angle_alpha   90.00
_cell.angle_beta   90.00
_cell.angle_gamma   90.00
#
_symmetry.space_group_name_H-M   'P 1'
#
loop_
_entity.id
_entity.type
_entity.pdbx_description
1 polymer ?
#
loop_
_entity_poly.entity_id
_entity_poly.type
_entity_poly.pdbx_seq_one_letter_code
_entity_poly.pdbx_strand_id
1 'polypeptide(L)'
;AWAAWRGLVVPLRVPMDDDEMALLAENRFRQLGDRLVSVLQYSRGAARCEEGVSEAMIRATAERANRIAAPLDFRAIVERRGLWQSVRIALASAMLMAGLSVWQYRLVRPWFLRTFALAEVDYPQDTYLSVRSGPDFHVVRGSDLRVVVEASGQAPAEITVHFPGTGQSQQVRRADGGTRYELVFQSVAEPFEFYVTGGDDAQDRRRPHRVTVIDPPELEAVEFVVVFPRHMNRAEPQPVPSGSGLIPAPIGSTVQVWGRANKALRSAEILLDGKPLHHMRVVPAGKAKEEQSLRGLTGEFEIAGANAAATRTLEFSLVDAAGIANPRAGRYVVQVQPDREPAVEAQKRGVGAAIAPEAIVPLAIHVKDDCGIALLEVLLFKNDGREPFHRERVPDTPAGRRDVQTLCRVDLKDRGLAPGDSVSIQLRAVDNLPASLGGPNEALSGRVILRVVKSTDLMEDLVRRQQELRLEFLQTIGIEESARAKTAEAAKILELGSVVPDVRRKLKDSAIVQGTVGSQCAKTADTLEGILEEMRNNRLGSPRDHAQMAEGILTPLRNLGEPMDKTVAALNGTAAVEDPAALRQQAQAIERQQQALRERMERIAESMEKLESRQALANELEWVIRTSEELLKLIEKQSDQDIEGVFEGGGTTSRPARP
;
A
#
# COMPACT_ATOMS: atom_id res chain seq x y z
N ALA A 1 -14.69 81.08 38.68
CA ALA A 1 -15.37 81.48 37.44
C ALA A 1 -16.53 82.46 37.68
N TRP A 2 -17.55 82.08 38.46
CA TRP A 2 -18.75 82.92 38.70
C TRP A 2 -18.45 84.31 39.29
N ALA A 3 -17.57 84.40 40.29
CA ALA A 3 -17.20 85.68 40.90
C ALA A 3 -16.46 86.63 39.93
N ALA A 4 -15.59 86.10 39.06
CA ALA A 4 -14.89 86.87 38.04
C ALA A 4 -15.83 87.31 36.91
N TRP A 5 -16.76 86.44 36.51
CA TRP A 5 -17.80 86.78 35.53
C TRP A 5 -18.68 87.93 36.02
N ARG A 6 -19.22 87.83 37.23
CA ARG A 6 -20.13 88.84 37.79
C ARG A 6 -19.40 90.13 38.19
N GLY A 7 -18.21 90.03 38.78
CA GLY A 7 -17.49 91.18 39.33
C GLY A 7 -16.62 91.93 38.32
N LEU A 8 -16.25 91.32 37.19
CA LEU A 8 -15.30 91.90 36.25
C LEU A 8 -15.86 91.94 34.82
N VAL A 9 -16.39 90.82 34.31
CA VAL A 9 -16.81 90.73 32.90
C VAL A 9 -18.15 91.45 32.63
N VAL A 10 -19.15 91.27 33.50
CA VAL A 10 -20.46 91.93 33.36
C VAL A 10 -20.36 93.46 33.38
N PRO A 11 -19.70 94.12 34.35
CA PRO A 11 -19.60 95.58 34.36
C PRO A 11 -18.78 96.15 33.19
N LEU A 12 -17.76 95.42 32.69
CA LEU A 12 -16.98 95.85 31.52
C LEU A 12 -17.77 95.79 30.20
N ARG A 13 -18.94 95.14 30.18
CA ARG A 13 -19.79 95.00 28.99
C ARG A 13 -20.92 96.02 28.90
N VAL A 14 -21.09 96.88 29.90
CA VAL A 14 -22.12 97.93 29.87
C VAL A 14 -21.53 99.16 29.17
N PRO A 15 -22.04 99.57 27.98
CA PRO A 15 -21.62 100.83 27.35
C PRO A 15 -22.16 102.00 28.17
N MET A 16 -21.31 102.99 28.47
CA MET A 16 -21.72 104.26 29.08
C MET A 16 -21.63 105.37 28.04
N ASP A 17 -22.67 106.19 27.92
CA ASP A 17 -22.68 107.39 27.08
C ASP A 17 -21.87 108.52 27.76
N ASP A 18 -21.35 109.48 26.98
CA ASP A 18 -20.51 110.57 27.52
C ASP A 18 -21.29 111.44 28.52
N ASP A 19 -22.62 111.54 28.35
CA ASP A 19 -23.52 112.22 29.30
C ASP A 19 -23.54 111.52 30.66
N GLU A 20 -23.57 110.18 30.67
CA GLU A 20 -23.53 109.37 31.89
C GLU A 20 -22.15 109.46 32.57
N MET A 21 -21.06 109.48 31.78
CA MET A 21 -19.71 109.69 32.29
C MET A 21 -19.53 111.09 32.89
N ALA A 22 -20.12 112.12 32.27
CA ALA A 22 -20.11 113.48 32.78
C ALA A 22 -20.91 113.60 34.09
N LEU A 23 -22.09 112.97 34.17
CA LEU A 23 -22.87 112.89 35.43
C LEU A 23 -22.11 112.16 36.54
N LEU A 24 -21.38 111.09 36.21
CA LEU A 24 -20.52 110.38 37.16
C LEU A 24 -19.39 111.28 37.69
N ALA A 25 -18.77 112.07 36.83
CA ALA A 25 -17.75 113.03 37.22
C ALA A 25 -18.33 114.15 38.11
N GLU A 26 -19.51 114.67 37.79
CA GLU A 26 -20.17 115.73 38.55
C GLU A 26 -20.70 115.25 39.92
N ASN A 27 -21.24 114.03 39.99
CA ASN A 27 -21.67 113.42 41.26
C ASN A 27 -20.50 113.29 42.25
N ARG A 28 -19.30 112.99 41.75
CA ARG A 28 -18.09 112.92 42.57
C ARG A 28 -17.52 114.30 42.90
N PHE A 29 -17.53 115.21 41.91
CA PHE A 29 -17.00 116.57 42.03
C PHE A 29 -18.13 117.59 41.91
N ARG A 30 -18.89 117.78 42.99
CA ARG A 30 -20.02 118.74 43.06
C ARG A 30 -19.68 120.18 42.66
N GLN A 31 -18.39 120.53 42.58
CA GLN A 31 -17.90 121.85 42.17
C GLN A 31 -18.14 122.15 40.67
N LEU A 32 -18.36 121.12 39.84
CA LEU A 32 -18.65 121.28 38.41
C LEU A 32 -20.08 121.80 38.17
N GLY A 33 -21.04 121.45 39.04
CA GLY A 33 -22.40 122.03 39.11
C GLY A 33 -23.15 122.04 37.78
N ASP A 34 -23.37 120.87 37.19
CA ASP A 34 -24.10 120.60 35.93
C ASP A 34 -23.49 121.20 34.66
N ARG A 35 -22.34 121.88 34.76
CA ARG A 35 -21.71 122.57 33.64
C ARG A 35 -21.02 121.63 32.66
N LEU A 36 -20.46 120.52 33.13
CA LEU A 36 -19.75 119.57 32.28
C LEU A 36 -20.73 118.80 31.39
N VAL A 37 -21.83 118.34 31.97
CA VAL A 37 -22.94 117.70 31.24
C VAL A 37 -23.57 118.68 30.27
N SER A 38 -23.86 119.91 30.73
CA SER A 38 -24.45 120.94 29.88
C SER A 38 -23.55 121.28 28.68
N VAL A 39 -22.23 121.43 28.87
CA VAL A 39 -21.30 121.69 27.76
C VAL A 39 -21.25 120.54 26.76
N LEU A 40 -21.27 119.28 27.22
CA LEU A 40 -21.35 118.10 26.35
C LEU A 40 -22.66 118.06 25.56
N GLN A 41 -23.80 118.27 26.23
CA GLN A 41 -25.12 118.32 25.59
C GLN A 41 -25.23 119.48 24.58
N TYR A 42 -24.71 120.66 24.91
CA TYR A 42 -24.64 121.78 23.97
C TYR A 42 -23.69 121.52 22.80
N SER A 43 -22.55 120.87 23.01
CA SER A 43 -21.61 120.52 21.93
C SER A 43 -22.19 119.51 20.94
N ARG A 44 -23.05 118.60 21.44
CA ARG A 44 -23.78 117.62 20.64
C ARG A 44 -25.03 118.24 19.97
N GLY A 45 -25.65 119.22 20.63
CA GLY A 45 -26.89 119.89 20.21
C GLY A 45 -26.72 121.16 19.35
N ALA A 46 -25.49 121.63 19.10
CA ALA A 46 -25.19 122.85 18.34
C ALA A 46 -25.62 122.86 16.85
N ALA A 47 -26.42 121.88 16.41
CA ALA A 47 -27.11 121.90 15.11
C ALA A 47 -28.60 122.26 15.21
N ARG A 48 -29.16 122.51 16.41
CA ARG A 48 -30.51 123.04 16.60
C ARG A 48 -30.46 124.28 17.49
N CYS A 49 -30.16 125.42 16.88
CA CYS A 49 -30.38 126.73 17.50
C CYS A 49 -31.88 126.94 17.73
N GLU A 50 -32.37 126.64 18.93
CA GLU A 50 -33.60 127.28 19.42
C GLU A 50 -33.25 128.71 19.86
N GLU A 51 -34.05 129.66 19.39
CA GLU A 51 -33.90 131.10 19.55
C GLU A 51 -33.78 131.48 21.04
N GLY A 52 -32.59 131.93 21.47
CA GLY A 52 -32.43 132.57 22.78
C GLY A 52 -31.07 132.40 23.46
N VAL A 53 -30.20 131.50 22.99
CA VAL A 53 -28.88 131.27 23.64
C VAL A 53 -27.73 131.77 22.75
N SER A 54 -27.04 132.81 23.22
CA SER A 54 -25.89 133.41 22.53
C SER A 54 -24.68 132.45 22.54
N GLU A 55 -24.02 132.29 21.39
CA GLU A 55 -22.78 131.51 21.22
C GLU A 55 -21.69 131.95 22.24
N ALA A 56 -21.69 133.22 22.64
CA ALA A 56 -20.80 133.75 23.66
C ALA A 56 -21.03 133.11 25.05
N MET A 57 -22.28 132.75 25.39
CA MET A 57 -22.63 132.11 26.66
C MET A 57 -22.16 130.65 26.71
N ILE A 58 -22.31 129.91 25.60
CA ILE A 58 -21.82 128.52 25.49
C ILE A 58 -20.30 128.50 25.63
N ARG A 59 -19.60 129.39 24.92
CA ARG A 59 -18.14 129.49 24.97
C ARG A 59 -17.64 129.87 26.36
N ALA A 60 -18.31 130.83 27.02
CA ALA A 60 -17.99 131.21 28.40
C ALA A 60 -18.25 130.07 29.39
N THR A 61 -19.30 129.26 29.19
CA THR A 61 -19.61 128.10 30.05
C THR A 61 -18.59 126.98 29.85
N ALA A 62 -18.17 126.72 28.60
CA ALA A 62 -17.12 125.76 28.26
C ALA A 62 -15.76 126.16 28.82
N GLU A 63 -15.35 127.43 28.70
CA GLU A 63 -14.09 127.93 29.28
C GLU A 63 -14.09 127.84 30.80
N ARG A 64 -15.24 128.12 31.42
CA ARG A 64 -15.38 128.06 32.89
C ARG A 64 -15.41 126.62 33.39
N ALA A 65 -16.08 125.72 32.67
CA ALA A 65 -16.04 124.28 32.93
C ALA A 65 -14.60 123.75 32.80
N ASN A 66 -13.86 124.12 31.74
CA ASN A 66 -12.46 123.72 31.56
C ASN A 66 -11.52 124.27 32.64
N ARG A 67 -11.69 125.52 33.09
CA ARG A 67 -10.89 126.06 34.20
C ARG A 67 -11.11 125.33 35.51
N ILE A 68 -12.36 124.96 35.80
CA ILE A 68 -12.72 124.22 37.02
C ILE A 68 -12.28 122.75 36.89
N ALA A 69 -12.35 122.17 35.69
CA ALA A 69 -11.96 120.79 35.41
C ALA A 69 -10.44 120.58 35.37
N ALA A 70 -9.65 121.55 34.90
CA ALA A 70 -8.21 121.43 34.71
C ALA A 70 -7.41 120.93 35.95
N PRO A 71 -7.71 121.37 37.19
CA PRO A 71 -7.01 120.85 38.38
C PRO A 71 -7.63 119.57 38.97
N LEU A 72 -8.75 119.05 38.44
CA LEU A 72 -9.42 117.86 39.00
C LEU A 72 -8.80 116.56 38.46
N ASP A 73 -8.49 115.62 39.36
CA ASP A 73 -8.04 114.28 38.98
C ASP A 73 -9.24 113.34 38.78
N PHE A 74 -9.68 113.20 37.53
CA PHE A 74 -10.78 112.31 37.13
C PHE A 74 -10.51 110.82 37.41
N ARG A 75 -9.27 110.42 37.75
CA ARG A 75 -8.97 109.03 38.15
C ARG A 75 -9.56 108.65 39.50
N ALA A 76 -9.91 109.62 40.34
CA ALA A 76 -10.52 109.40 41.65
C ALA A 76 -12.00 108.96 41.60
N ILE A 77 -12.60 108.90 40.40
CA ILE A 77 -13.97 108.41 40.16
C ILE A 77 -14.04 106.87 40.25
N VAL A 78 -12.93 106.17 39.99
CA VAL A 78 -12.92 104.69 39.95
C VAL A 78 -12.74 104.13 41.37
N GLU A 79 -13.79 103.50 41.92
CA GLU A 79 -13.72 102.78 43.20
C GLU A 79 -12.90 101.48 43.09
N ARG A 80 -11.63 101.52 43.51
CA ARG A 80 -10.73 100.36 43.43
C ARG A 80 -10.94 99.31 44.54
N ARG A 81 -11.71 99.63 45.59
CA ARG A 81 -11.80 98.80 46.82
C ARG A 81 -12.50 97.46 46.59
N GLY A 82 -13.61 97.46 45.83
CA GLY A 82 -14.36 96.23 45.50
C GLY A 82 -13.55 95.28 44.61
N LEU A 83 -12.83 95.83 43.62
CA LEU A 83 -11.94 95.08 42.73
C LEU A 83 -10.85 94.34 43.53
N TRP A 84 -10.19 95.02 44.48
CA TRP A 84 -9.12 94.43 45.29
C TRP A 84 -9.60 93.31 46.22
N GLN A 85 -10.84 93.36 46.72
CA GLN A 85 -11.41 92.25 47.50
C GLN A 85 -11.65 91.01 46.62
N SER A 86 -12.22 91.19 45.43
CA SER A 86 -12.43 90.07 44.50
C SER A 86 -11.11 89.45 44.04
N VAL A 87 -10.08 90.28 43.78
CA VAL A 87 -8.73 89.81 43.44
C VAL A 87 -8.10 89.04 44.60
N ARG A 88 -8.21 89.50 45.85
CA ARG A 88 -7.67 88.79 47.03
C ARG A 88 -8.33 87.42 47.23
N ILE A 89 -9.66 87.33 47.11
CA ILE A 89 -10.37 86.06 47.23
C ILE A 89 -9.95 85.11 46.10
N ALA A 90 -9.89 85.59 44.86
CA ALA A 90 -9.43 84.79 43.73
C ALA A 90 -7.98 84.28 43.93
N LEU A 91 -7.10 85.14 44.43
CA LEU A 91 -5.70 84.78 44.71
C LEU A 91 -5.59 83.76 45.84
N ALA A 92 -6.35 83.93 46.94
CA ALA A 92 -6.38 82.98 48.05
C ALA A 92 -6.92 81.61 47.60
N SER A 93 -8.00 81.58 46.81
CA SER A 93 -8.51 80.33 46.24
C SER A 93 -7.52 79.67 45.28
N ALA A 94 -6.82 80.46 44.45
CA ALA A 94 -5.77 79.94 43.56
C ALA A 94 -4.59 79.36 44.34
N MET A 95 -4.13 80.03 45.41
CA MET A 95 -3.06 79.54 46.29
C MET A 95 -3.45 78.25 47.01
N LEU A 96 -4.68 78.16 47.55
CA LEU A 96 -5.16 76.94 48.20
C LEU A 96 -5.19 75.77 47.22
N MET A 97 -5.69 76.00 46.00
CA MET A 97 -5.73 74.98 44.96
C MET A 97 -4.33 74.54 44.54
N ALA A 98 -3.40 75.48 44.35
CA ALA A 98 -2.01 75.18 44.04
C ALA A 98 -1.32 74.40 45.17
N GLY A 99 -1.54 74.76 46.43
CA GLY A 99 -1.01 74.05 47.59
C GLY A 99 -1.51 72.61 47.68
N LEU A 100 -2.81 72.39 47.49
CA LEU A 100 -3.41 71.06 47.42
C LEU A 100 -2.86 70.25 46.24
N SER A 101 -2.64 70.88 45.08
CA SER A 101 -2.06 70.23 43.91
C SER A 101 -0.61 69.76 44.11
N VAL A 102 0.21 70.54 44.83
CA VAL A 102 1.58 70.15 45.19
C VAL A 102 1.58 69.02 46.22
N TRP A 103 0.70 69.08 47.22
CA TRP A 103 0.61 68.04 48.24
C TRP A 103 0.17 66.68 47.66
N GLN A 104 -0.80 66.70 46.74
CA GLN A 104 -1.31 65.50 46.06
C GLN A 104 -0.65 65.27 44.69
N TYR A 105 0.64 65.57 44.56
CA TYR A 105 1.36 65.52 43.28
C TYR A 105 1.26 64.17 42.56
N ARG A 106 1.28 63.04 43.29
CA ARG A 106 1.20 61.69 42.69
C ARG A 106 -0.15 61.42 41.99
N LEU A 107 -1.24 62.03 42.45
CA LEU A 107 -2.59 61.91 41.86
C LEU A 107 -2.85 62.99 40.82
N VAL A 108 -2.41 64.22 41.08
CA VAL A 108 -2.67 65.37 40.21
C VAL A 108 -1.83 65.31 38.94
N ARG A 109 -0.61 64.76 38.99
CA ARG A 109 0.29 64.67 37.83
C ARG A 109 -0.29 63.81 36.69
N PRO A 110 -0.73 62.55 36.89
CA PRO A 110 -1.36 61.78 35.81
C PRO A 110 -2.62 62.45 35.27
N TRP A 111 -3.47 63.02 36.14
CA TRP A 111 -4.66 63.77 35.72
C TRP A 111 -4.29 64.97 34.84
N PHE A 112 -3.34 65.81 35.26
CA PHE A 112 -2.90 66.98 34.50
C PHE A 112 -2.28 66.59 33.15
N LEU A 113 -1.41 65.58 33.14
CA LEU A 113 -0.78 65.08 31.92
C LEU A 113 -1.81 64.52 30.93
N ARG A 114 -2.83 63.79 31.40
CA ARG A 114 -3.89 63.25 30.53
C ARG A 114 -4.85 64.33 30.03
N THR A 115 -5.24 65.29 30.87
CA THR A 115 -6.27 66.28 30.52
C THR A 115 -5.71 67.47 29.74
N PHE A 116 -4.53 67.97 30.11
CA PHE A 116 -3.95 69.17 29.48
C PHE A 116 -2.83 68.86 28.50
N ALA A 117 -1.99 67.87 28.79
CA ALA A 117 -0.91 67.47 27.87
C ALA A 117 -1.34 66.35 26.90
N LEU A 118 -2.56 65.82 27.04
CA LEU A 118 -3.08 64.64 26.33
C LEU A 118 -2.10 63.45 26.32
N ALA A 119 -1.24 63.38 27.34
CA ALA A 119 -0.24 62.33 27.47
C ALA A 119 -0.89 61.05 27.98
N GLU A 120 -0.51 59.92 27.37
CA GLU A 120 -1.04 58.61 27.71
C GLU A 120 -0.26 58.04 28.90
N VAL A 121 -0.68 58.41 30.12
CA VAL A 121 -0.05 57.98 31.37
C VAL A 121 -1.01 57.09 32.15
N ASP A 122 -0.52 55.93 32.59
CA ASP A 122 -1.29 54.98 33.39
C ASP A 122 -1.56 55.53 34.80
N TYR A 123 -2.71 55.17 35.36
CA TYR A 123 -2.98 55.42 36.76
C TYR A 123 -2.05 54.56 37.61
N PRO A 124 -1.76 54.96 38.88
CA PRO A 124 -1.02 54.11 39.80
C PRO A 124 -1.73 52.75 39.91
N GLN A 125 -0.96 51.67 39.72
CA GLN A 125 -1.44 50.28 39.78
C GLN A 125 -0.78 49.55 40.95
N ASP A 126 -1.53 48.66 41.58
CA ASP A 126 -1.05 47.78 42.66
C ASP A 126 -0.56 46.42 42.12
N THR A 127 -1.02 46.02 40.93
CA THR A 127 -0.64 44.78 40.23
C THR A 127 0.20 45.08 38.99
N TYR A 128 1.27 44.32 38.78
CA TYR A 128 2.03 44.31 37.53
C TYR A 128 2.24 42.87 37.08
N LEU A 129 1.81 42.52 35.86
CA LEU A 129 2.04 41.21 35.26
C LEU A 129 3.21 41.28 34.29
N SER A 130 4.04 40.24 34.29
CA SER A 130 5.15 40.11 33.35
C SER A 130 5.21 38.69 32.81
N VAL A 131 5.14 38.55 31.49
CA VAL A 131 5.23 37.24 30.84
C VAL A 131 6.69 36.90 30.57
N ARG A 132 7.16 35.80 31.17
CA ARG A 132 8.54 35.33 30.98
C ARG A 132 8.73 34.86 29.54
N SER A 133 9.86 35.25 28.93
CA SER A 133 10.25 34.91 27.55
C SER A 133 9.41 35.59 26.44
N GLY A 134 8.59 36.60 26.75
CA GLY A 134 7.93 37.44 25.74
C GLY A 134 8.86 38.48 25.11
N PRO A 135 8.48 39.14 24.00
CA PRO A 135 7.14 39.18 23.40
C PRO A 135 6.84 38.11 22.34
N ASP A 136 7.87 37.48 21.76
CA ASP A 136 7.72 36.51 20.67
C ASP A 136 8.07 35.10 21.15
N PHE A 137 7.13 34.16 20.95
CA PHE A 137 7.29 32.76 21.28
C PHE A 137 7.44 31.94 19.99
N HIS A 138 8.38 31.01 19.98
CA HIS A 138 8.57 30.04 18.90
C HIS A 138 8.25 28.65 19.45
N VAL A 139 7.25 27.98 18.88
CA VAL A 139 6.87 26.61 19.26
C VAL A 139 6.85 25.72 18.03
N VAL A 140 7.28 24.48 18.18
CA VAL A 140 7.16 23.49 17.11
C VAL A 140 5.69 23.11 16.95
N ARG A 141 5.20 23.01 15.72
CA ARG A 141 3.80 22.65 15.45
C ARG A 141 3.43 21.35 16.18
N GLY A 142 2.30 21.36 16.89
CA GLY A 142 1.79 20.21 17.64
C GLY A 142 2.50 19.94 18.96
N SER A 143 3.48 20.75 19.38
CA SER A 143 4.08 20.69 20.71
C SER A 143 3.37 21.60 21.71
N ASP A 144 3.53 21.31 22.99
CA ASP A 144 2.97 22.11 24.08
C ASP A 144 3.84 23.36 24.33
N LEU A 145 3.20 24.53 24.40
CA LEU A 145 3.86 25.77 24.80
C LEU A 145 3.53 26.08 26.27
N ARG A 146 4.57 26.07 27.12
CA ARG A 146 4.46 26.50 28.51
C ARG A 146 4.83 27.98 28.64
N VAL A 147 3.88 28.79 29.09
CA VAL A 147 4.06 30.21 29.38
C VAL A 147 3.96 30.43 30.88
N VAL A 148 4.88 31.20 31.44
CA VAL A 148 4.89 31.55 32.87
C VAL A 148 4.69 33.05 33.00
N VAL A 149 3.66 33.45 33.75
CA VAL A 149 3.38 34.85 34.08
C VAL A 149 3.77 35.08 35.53
N GLU A 150 4.59 36.10 35.78
CA GLU A 150 4.97 36.53 37.12
C GLU A 150 4.28 37.85 37.47
N ALA A 151 3.61 37.89 38.61
CA ALA A 151 3.01 39.08 39.17
C ALA A 151 3.95 39.77 40.16
N SER A 152 4.02 41.10 40.12
CA SER A 152 4.70 41.95 41.09
C SER A 152 3.70 42.90 41.75
N GLY A 153 3.90 43.20 43.04
CA GLY A 153 2.93 43.96 43.84
C GLY A 153 1.86 43.05 44.44
N GLN A 154 0.57 43.38 44.25
CA GLN A 154 -0.55 42.59 44.74
C GLN A 154 -0.98 41.53 43.70
N ALA A 155 -0.56 40.28 43.91
CA ALA A 155 -0.89 39.20 42.98
C ALA A 155 -2.39 38.80 43.04
N PRO A 156 -3.15 38.91 41.92
CA PRO A 156 -4.58 38.60 41.88
C PRO A 156 -4.84 37.10 42.07
N ALA A 157 -6.05 36.72 42.47
CA ALA A 157 -6.38 35.29 42.63
C ALA A 157 -6.44 34.55 41.29
N GLU A 158 -6.83 35.25 40.23
CA GLU A 158 -6.93 34.76 38.87
C GLU A 158 -6.48 35.84 37.88
N ILE A 159 -5.89 35.40 36.77
CA ILE A 159 -5.57 36.22 35.60
C ILE A 159 -6.44 35.76 34.44
N THR A 160 -6.74 36.68 33.52
CA THR A 160 -7.48 36.38 32.29
C THR A 160 -6.56 36.53 31.08
N VAL A 161 -6.43 35.46 30.32
CA VAL A 161 -5.75 35.44 29.03
C VAL A 161 -6.77 35.73 27.95
N HIS A 162 -6.47 36.68 27.09
CA HIS A 162 -7.34 37.07 25.99
C HIS A 162 -6.70 36.72 24.65
N PHE A 163 -7.51 36.22 23.73
CA PHE A 163 -7.11 35.92 22.36
C PHE A 163 -7.77 36.93 21.40
N PRO A 164 -7.05 37.96 20.92
CA PRO A 164 -7.62 38.99 20.05
C PRO A 164 -8.29 38.44 18.79
N GLY A 165 -7.71 37.38 18.20
CA GLY A 165 -8.19 36.81 16.94
C GLY A 165 -9.52 36.07 17.05
N THR A 166 -9.80 35.43 18.18
CA THR A 166 -11.03 34.62 18.39
C THR A 166 -12.04 35.31 19.31
N GLY A 167 -11.64 36.34 20.03
CA GLY A 167 -12.46 36.99 21.07
C GLY A 167 -12.68 36.12 22.31
N GLN A 168 -12.04 34.95 22.38
CA GLN A 168 -12.13 34.07 23.54
C GLN A 168 -11.22 34.56 24.66
N SER A 169 -11.56 34.17 25.89
CA SER A 169 -10.73 34.42 27.06
C SER A 169 -10.71 33.21 27.97
N GLN A 170 -9.58 32.99 28.62
CA GLN A 170 -9.37 31.89 29.54
C GLN A 170 -8.90 32.44 30.89
N GLN A 171 -9.57 32.03 31.96
CA GLN A 171 -9.15 32.37 33.31
C GLN A 171 -8.15 31.32 33.82
N VAL A 172 -7.05 31.79 34.38
CA VAL A 172 -6.00 30.95 34.99
C VAL A 172 -5.86 31.34 36.44
N ARG A 173 -6.08 30.37 37.33
CA ARG A 173 -5.90 30.53 38.77
C ARG A 173 -4.47 30.20 39.15
N ARG A 174 -3.93 30.89 40.16
CA ARG A 174 -2.63 30.54 40.73
C ARG A 174 -2.68 29.17 41.40
N ALA A 175 -1.62 28.37 41.25
CA ALA A 175 -1.55 27.01 41.79
C ALA A 175 -1.33 26.99 43.31
N ASP A 176 -0.54 27.92 43.84
CA ASP A 176 -0.28 28.13 45.27
C ASP A 176 -0.16 29.63 45.52
N GLY A 177 -0.32 30.10 46.77
CA GLY A 177 -0.35 31.53 47.16
C GLY A 177 0.90 32.39 46.85
N GLY A 178 1.76 31.96 45.92
CA GLY A 178 2.83 32.75 45.32
C GLY A 178 2.36 33.69 44.20
N THR A 179 3.34 34.17 43.43
CA THR A 179 3.19 35.21 42.40
C THR A 179 3.29 34.68 40.96
N ARG A 180 3.22 33.36 40.75
CA ARG A 180 3.42 32.71 39.44
C ARG A 180 2.15 32.04 38.94
N TYR A 181 1.89 32.19 37.65
CA TYR A 181 0.83 31.52 36.92
C TYR A 181 1.45 30.71 35.78
N GLU A 182 1.12 29.43 35.71
CA GLU A 182 1.58 28.54 34.64
C GLU A 182 0.44 28.28 33.66
N LEU A 183 0.73 28.53 32.39
CA LEU A 183 -0.18 28.31 31.28
C LEU A 183 0.43 27.29 30.34
N VAL A 184 -0.35 26.28 29.96
CA VAL A 184 0.07 25.27 28.99
C VAL A 184 -0.89 25.30 27.83
N PHE A 185 -0.44 25.82 26.69
CA PHE A 185 -1.15 25.69 25.43
C PHE A 185 -0.80 24.33 24.84
N GLN A 186 -1.75 23.40 24.87
CA GLN A 186 -1.54 22.03 24.40
C GLN A 186 -1.57 21.97 22.87
N SER A 187 -0.65 21.22 22.27
CA SER A 187 -0.64 20.90 20.83
C SER A 187 -0.86 22.11 19.91
N VAL A 188 -0.02 23.14 20.02
CA VAL A 188 -0.20 24.39 19.26
C VAL A 188 -0.09 24.13 17.75
N ALA A 189 -1.22 24.21 17.04
CA ALA A 189 -1.28 23.91 15.61
C ALA A 189 -1.10 25.15 14.72
N GLU A 190 -1.62 26.31 15.12
CA GLU A 190 -1.63 27.54 14.34
C GLU A 190 -0.99 28.69 15.10
N PRO A 191 -0.37 29.67 14.40
CA PRO A 191 0.15 30.87 15.04
C PRO A 191 -1.01 31.70 15.61
N PHE A 192 -0.84 32.23 16.82
CA PHE A 192 -1.85 33.05 17.48
C PHE A 192 -1.21 34.16 18.32
N GLU A 193 -2.02 35.13 18.71
CA GLU A 193 -1.63 36.19 19.62
C GLU A 193 -2.42 36.06 20.92
N PHE A 194 -1.79 36.38 22.05
CA PHE A 194 -2.46 36.45 23.34
C PHE A 194 -1.93 37.61 24.16
N TYR A 195 -2.75 38.15 25.04
CA TYR A 195 -2.31 39.08 26.07
C TYR A 195 -2.97 38.71 27.40
N VAL A 196 -2.33 39.09 28.50
CA VAL A 196 -2.78 38.75 29.84
C VAL A 196 -3.27 39.99 30.55
N THR A 197 -4.36 39.87 31.30
CA THR A 197 -4.85 40.91 32.21
C THR A 197 -5.15 40.31 33.57
N GLY A 198 -5.09 41.12 34.64
CA GLY A 198 -5.38 40.64 35.98
C GLY A 198 -5.33 41.75 37.01
N GLY A 199 -6.27 41.74 37.95
CA GLY A 199 -6.44 42.85 38.90
C GLY A 199 -6.71 44.16 38.17
N ASP A 200 -5.82 45.13 38.36
CA ASP A 200 -5.81 46.45 37.73
C ASP A 200 -4.76 46.61 36.61
N ASP A 201 -4.05 45.52 36.26
CA ASP A 201 -3.10 45.51 35.15
C ASP A 201 -3.73 45.10 33.82
N ALA A 202 -3.47 45.91 32.81
CA ALA A 202 -3.88 45.70 31.42
C ALA A 202 -2.78 46.15 30.43
N GLN A 203 -1.53 46.30 30.88
CA GLN A 203 -0.44 46.82 30.05
C GLN A 203 -0.14 45.93 28.83
N ASP A 204 -0.19 44.60 29.00
CA ASP A 204 0.04 43.63 27.91
C ASP A 204 -0.98 43.77 26.77
N ARG A 205 -2.15 44.39 27.01
CA ARG A 205 -3.13 44.69 25.95
C ARG A 205 -2.55 45.60 24.86
N ARG A 206 -1.61 46.49 25.21
CA ARG A 206 -0.99 47.41 24.24
C ARG A 206 -0.02 46.70 23.29
N ARG A 207 0.56 45.57 23.73
CA ARG A 207 1.50 44.78 22.95
C ARG A 207 1.27 43.28 23.20
N PRO A 208 0.31 42.67 22.48
CA PRO A 208 0.07 41.23 22.57
C PRO A 208 1.33 40.41 22.27
N HIS A 209 1.43 39.26 22.92
CA HIS A 209 2.47 38.27 22.69
C HIS A 209 2.14 37.47 21.43
N ARG A 210 3.13 37.29 20.55
CA ARG A 210 2.96 36.56 19.30
C ARG A 210 3.56 35.17 19.41
N VAL A 211 2.74 34.15 19.18
CA VAL A 211 3.18 32.76 19.09
C VAL A 211 3.34 32.42 17.61
N THR A 212 4.56 32.13 17.20
CA THR A 212 4.89 31.65 15.86
C THR A 212 5.15 30.15 15.90
N VAL A 213 4.54 29.45 14.94
CA VAL A 213 4.65 28.01 14.84
C VAL A 213 5.72 27.67 13.80
N ILE A 214 6.71 26.88 14.21
CA ILE A 214 7.76 26.37 13.34
C ILE A 214 7.39 24.93 12.97
N ASP A 215 7.32 24.65 11.67
CA ASP A 215 7.04 23.29 11.22
C ASP A 215 8.22 22.35 11.56
N PRO A 216 7.98 21.13 12.05
CA PRO A 216 9.06 20.16 12.22
C PRO A 216 9.66 19.73 10.86
N PRO A 217 10.88 19.19 10.84
CA PRO A 217 11.39 18.53 9.65
C PRO A 217 10.52 17.31 9.30
N GLU A 218 10.03 17.25 8.07
CA GLU A 218 9.16 16.19 7.57
C GLU A 218 9.64 15.69 6.20
N LEU A 219 9.33 14.43 5.88
CA LEU A 219 9.56 13.85 4.56
C LEU A 219 8.51 14.37 3.56
N GLU A 220 8.92 15.16 2.57
CA GLU A 220 8.06 15.58 1.44
C GLU A 220 7.82 14.42 0.47
N ALA A 221 8.87 13.64 0.20
CA ALA A 221 8.82 12.51 -0.71
C ALA A 221 9.75 11.41 -0.23
N VAL A 222 9.35 10.15 -0.42
CA VAL A 222 10.20 8.99 -0.20
C VAL A 222 9.94 7.97 -1.30
N GLU A 223 11.03 7.35 -1.75
CA GLU A 223 11.05 6.28 -2.73
C GLU A 223 11.80 5.10 -2.11
N PHE A 224 11.21 3.92 -2.23
CA PHE A 224 11.80 2.67 -1.79
C PHE A 224 12.06 1.79 -2.99
N VAL A 225 13.25 1.18 -3.05
CA VAL A 225 13.57 0.14 -4.03
C VAL A 225 14.05 -1.08 -3.27
N VAL A 226 13.43 -2.22 -3.56
CA VAL A 226 13.80 -3.51 -2.99
C VAL A 226 14.79 -4.18 -3.93
N VAL A 227 16.02 -4.36 -3.45
CA VAL A 227 17.07 -5.11 -4.13
C VAL A 227 17.01 -6.54 -3.62
N PHE A 228 16.69 -7.47 -4.52
CA PHE A 228 16.56 -8.88 -4.18
C PHE A 228 17.90 -9.51 -3.82
N PRO A 229 17.92 -10.50 -2.91
CA PRO A 229 19.13 -11.23 -2.58
C PRO A 229 19.61 -12.08 -3.76
N ARG A 230 20.93 -12.36 -3.79
CA ARG A 230 21.56 -13.09 -4.89
C ARG A 230 20.95 -14.47 -5.16
N HIS A 231 20.47 -15.17 -4.12
CA HIS A 231 19.91 -16.52 -4.26
C HIS A 231 18.58 -16.57 -5.04
N MET A 232 17.81 -15.48 -5.09
CA MET A 232 16.56 -15.39 -5.85
C MET A 232 16.75 -15.28 -7.36
N ASN A 233 17.98 -15.07 -7.84
CA ASN A 233 18.31 -14.84 -9.24
C ASN A 233 17.42 -13.76 -9.92
N ARG A 234 17.09 -12.68 -9.19
CA ARG A 234 16.42 -11.48 -9.74
C ARG A 234 17.44 -10.37 -9.91
N ALA A 235 17.70 -9.99 -11.16
CA ALA A 235 18.64 -8.91 -11.47
C ALA A 235 18.01 -7.52 -11.31
N GLU A 236 16.71 -7.39 -11.52
CA GLU A 236 16.02 -6.10 -11.52
C GLU A 236 15.50 -5.74 -10.12
N PRO A 237 15.93 -4.60 -9.54
CA PRO A 237 15.36 -4.07 -8.33
C PRO A 237 13.89 -3.69 -8.51
N GLN A 238 13.06 -3.92 -7.50
CA GLN A 238 11.64 -3.61 -7.57
C GLN A 238 11.34 -2.26 -6.88
N PRO A 239 10.91 -1.22 -7.61
CA PRO A 239 10.44 0.01 -6.99
C PRO A 239 9.10 -0.23 -6.28
N VAL A 240 8.94 0.34 -5.09
CA VAL A 240 7.68 0.33 -4.35
C VAL A 240 6.82 1.50 -4.83
N PRO A 241 5.53 1.29 -5.17
CA PRO A 241 4.65 2.37 -5.58
C PRO A 241 4.57 3.48 -4.52
N SER A 242 4.78 4.72 -4.96
CA SER A 242 4.72 5.90 -4.09
C SER A 242 3.36 5.98 -3.38
N GLY A 243 3.37 6.20 -2.07
CA GLY A 243 2.15 6.36 -1.26
C GLY A 243 1.50 5.06 -0.76
N SER A 244 2.04 3.86 -1.07
CA SER A 244 1.44 2.59 -0.61
C SER A 244 1.48 2.38 0.90
N GLY A 245 2.35 3.11 1.63
CA GLY A 245 2.60 2.92 3.07
C GLY A 245 3.19 1.53 3.44
N LEU A 246 3.24 0.61 2.48
CA LEU A 246 3.54 -0.80 2.61
C LEU A 246 4.69 -1.18 1.68
N ILE A 247 5.74 -1.74 2.25
CA ILE A 247 6.97 -2.13 1.56
C ILE A 247 7.03 -3.66 1.57
N PRO A 248 6.56 -4.34 0.51
CA PRO A 248 6.73 -5.78 0.39
C PRO A 248 8.20 -6.10 0.10
N ALA A 249 8.85 -6.81 1.02
CA ALA A 249 10.26 -7.15 0.88
C ALA A 249 10.48 -8.63 1.25
N PRO A 250 10.98 -9.46 0.31
CA PRO A 250 11.38 -10.82 0.63
C PRO A 250 12.51 -10.87 1.66
N ILE A 251 12.55 -11.94 2.45
CA ILE A 251 13.62 -12.16 3.44
C ILE A 251 15.01 -12.11 2.79
N GLY A 252 15.98 -11.47 3.44
CA GLY A 252 17.33 -11.26 2.90
C GLY A 252 17.46 -10.16 1.83
N SER A 253 16.36 -9.50 1.43
CA SER A 253 16.43 -8.36 0.52
C SER A 253 17.02 -7.13 1.20
N THR A 254 17.65 -6.27 0.41
CA THR A 254 18.11 -4.94 0.85
C THR A 254 17.12 -3.88 0.37
N VAL A 255 16.56 -3.09 1.29
CA VAL A 255 15.68 -1.97 0.96
C VAL A 255 16.53 -0.71 0.87
N GLN A 256 16.59 -0.12 -0.32
CA GLN A 256 17.22 1.17 -0.56
C GLN A 256 16.16 2.27 -0.47
N VAL A 257 16.51 3.34 0.24
CA VAL A 257 15.63 4.46 0.54
C VAL A 257 16.23 5.73 -0.04
N TRP A 258 15.42 6.49 -0.77
CA TRP A 258 15.72 7.88 -1.11
C TRP A 258 14.56 8.74 -0.64
N GLY A 259 14.87 9.87 0.00
CA GLY A 259 13.85 10.81 0.41
C GLY A 259 14.29 12.24 0.28
N ARG A 260 13.29 13.13 0.35
CA ARG A 260 13.45 14.58 0.35
C ARG A 260 12.67 15.14 1.52
N ALA A 261 13.30 16.03 2.29
CA ALA A 261 12.69 16.72 3.40
C ALA A 261 12.32 18.18 3.07
N ASN A 262 11.34 18.70 3.80
CA ASN A 262 10.87 20.09 3.67
C ASN A 262 11.91 21.13 4.11
N LYS A 263 12.86 20.73 4.95
CA LYS A 263 13.90 21.56 5.55
C LYS A 263 15.28 20.95 5.38
N ALA A 264 16.31 21.79 5.50
CA ALA A 264 17.70 21.33 5.49
C ALA A 264 17.99 20.51 6.75
N LEU A 265 18.53 19.30 6.57
CA LEU A 265 18.75 18.32 7.62
C LEU A 265 20.19 18.36 8.12
N ARG A 266 20.35 18.16 9.43
CA ARG A 266 21.63 17.90 10.09
C ARG A 266 21.89 16.40 10.20
N SER A 267 20.88 15.62 10.56
CA SER A 267 20.96 14.17 10.66
C SER A 267 19.61 13.53 10.35
N ALA A 268 19.66 12.28 9.90
CA ALA A 268 18.50 11.45 9.64
C ALA A 268 18.82 10.02 10.08
N GLU A 269 17.89 9.37 10.77
CA GLU A 269 18.03 8.00 11.28
C GLU A 269 16.82 7.17 10.87
N ILE A 270 17.08 5.90 10.51
CA ILE A 270 16.05 4.90 10.27
C ILE A 270 15.89 4.07 11.53
N LEU A 271 14.65 3.93 11.99
CA LEU A 271 14.27 3.04 13.08
C LEU A 271 13.43 1.89 12.51
N LEU A 272 13.80 0.66 12.85
CA LEU A 272 13.01 -0.53 12.54
C LEU A 272 12.51 -1.14 13.86
N ASP A 273 11.19 -1.25 14.01
CA ASP A 273 10.52 -1.68 15.23
C ASP A 273 10.97 -0.89 16.48
N GLY A 274 11.17 0.43 16.30
CA GLY A 274 11.61 1.35 17.34
C GLY A 274 13.10 1.25 17.71
N LYS A 275 13.88 0.39 17.05
CA LYS A 275 15.34 0.29 17.26
C LYS A 275 16.08 1.07 16.18
N PRO A 276 17.05 1.92 16.53
CA PRO A 276 17.85 2.65 15.55
C PRO A 276 18.68 1.63 14.76
N LEU A 277 18.50 1.61 13.44
CA LEU A 277 19.13 0.64 12.57
C LEU A 277 20.41 1.23 11.99
N HIS A 278 20.30 2.33 11.24
CA HIS A 278 21.43 3.03 10.61
C HIS A 278 21.20 4.54 10.50
N HIS A 279 22.31 5.29 10.52
CA HIS A 279 22.32 6.71 10.17
C HIS A 279 22.22 6.85 8.66
N MET A 280 21.28 7.65 8.18
CA MET A 280 21.16 7.96 6.77
C MET A 280 22.18 9.01 6.37
N ARG A 281 22.65 8.91 5.12
CA ARG A 281 23.49 9.95 4.54
C ARG A 281 22.60 11.08 4.04
N VAL A 282 22.78 12.26 4.62
CA VAL A 282 22.15 13.49 4.13
C VAL A 282 22.91 13.99 2.90
N VAL A 283 22.19 14.27 1.82
CA VAL A 283 22.73 14.69 0.52
C VAL A 283 22.01 15.96 0.02
N PRO A 284 22.63 16.76 -0.87
CA PRO A 284 21.95 17.87 -1.52
C PRO A 284 20.75 17.37 -2.35
N ALA A 285 19.63 18.07 -2.28
CA ALA A 285 18.43 17.69 -3.04
C ALA A 285 18.50 18.23 -4.48
N GLY A 286 19.29 17.61 -5.36
CA GLY A 286 19.30 17.92 -6.79
C GLY A 286 20.63 17.68 -7.51
N LYS A 287 20.57 17.52 -8.85
CA LYS A 287 21.75 17.44 -9.73
C LYS A 287 22.30 18.81 -10.15
N ALA A 288 21.60 19.91 -9.82
CA ALA A 288 21.93 21.26 -10.25
C ALA A 288 22.78 22.01 -9.20
N LYS A 289 23.75 22.79 -9.67
CA LYS A 289 24.74 23.54 -8.88
C LYS A 289 24.17 24.64 -7.95
N GLU A 290 22.85 24.86 -7.91
CA GLU A 290 22.23 26.04 -7.28
C GLU A 290 21.43 25.77 -5.99
N GLU A 291 21.13 24.52 -5.62
CA GLU A 291 20.58 24.21 -4.29
C GLU A 291 21.58 23.39 -3.46
N GLN A 292 22.49 24.07 -2.75
CA GLN A 292 23.39 23.45 -1.76
C GLN A 292 22.67 22.97 -0.49
N SER A 293 21.35 23.12 -0.40
CA SER A 293 20.61 22.73 0.79
C SER A 293 20.52 21.21 0.93
N LEU A 294 21.01 20.71 2.06
CA LEU A 294 21.05 19.30 2.45
C LEU A 294 19.65 18.77 2.80
N ARG A 295 18.77 18.69 1.80
CA ARG A 295 17.37 18.24 1.97
C ARG A 295 17.13 16.81 1.51
N GLY A 296 18.08 16.19 0.81
CA GLY A 296 17.99 14.80 0.37
C GLY A 296 18.53 13.85 1.43
N LEU A 297 18.03 12.62 1.45
CA LEU A 297 18.54 11.54 2.29
C LEU A 297 18.57 10.23 1.51
N THR A 298 19.60 9.43 1.79
CA THR A 298 19.75 8.09 1.25
C THR A 298 20.24 7.14 2.34
N GLY A 299 19.72 5.92 2.32
CA GLY A 299 20.12 4.86 3.23
C GLY A 299 19.70 3.51 2.67
N GLU A 300 20.29 2.46 3.23
CA GLU A 300 19.92 1.09 2.91
C GLU A 300 19.90 0.25 4.16
N PHE A 301 19.06 -0.78 4.15
CA PHE A 301 19.00 -1.75 5.24
C PHE A 301 18.59 -3.13 4.75
N GLU A 302 19.10 -4.16 5.42
CA GLU A 302 18.79 -5.56 5.10
C GLU A 302 17.64 -6.09 5.96
N ILE A 303 16.76 -6.87 5.33
CA ILE A 303 15.70 -7.61 6.01
C ILE A 303 16.29 -8.93 6.54
N ALA A 304 16.89 -8.86 7.72
CA ALA A 304 17.44 -10.02 8.42
C ALA A 304 16.39 -10.70 9.32
N GLY A 305 16.50 -12.02 9.50
CA GLY A 305 15.64 -12.82 10.38
C GLY A 305 15.50 -14.27 9.90
N ALA A 306 14.64 -15.02 10.60
CA ALA A 306 14.20 -16.33 10.12
C ALA A 306 13.26 -16.20 8.92
N ASN A 307 13.22 -17.21 8.06
CA ASN A 307 12.26 -17.32 6.96
C ASN A 307 10.80 -17.45 7.47
N ALA A 308 10.20 -16.33 7.88
CA ALA A 308 8.85 -16.27 8.42
C ALA A 308 8.15 -14.98 7.99
N ALA A 309 6.84 -15.08 7.76
CA ALA A 309 6.01 -13.91 7.52
C ALA A 309 6.02 -13.01 8.77
N ALA A 310 6.41 -11.75 8.59
CA ALA A 310 6.47 -10.78 9.67
C ALA A 310 6.13 -9.38 9.17
N THR A 311 5.59 -8.57 10.06
CA THR A 311 5.31 -7.16 9.80
C THR A 311 6.23 -6.33 10.69
N ARG A 312 7.04 -5.46 10.10
CA ARG A 312 7.93 -4.54 10.81
C ARG A 312 7.53 -3.09 10.57
N THR A 313 7.68 -2.25 11.59
CA THR A 313 7.39 -0.82 11.48
C THR A 313 8.69 -0.07 11.18
N LEU A 314 8.70 0.66 10.06
CA LEU A 314 9.79 1.54 9.65
C LEU A 314 9.43 2.98 10.00
N GLU A 315 10.26 3.64 10.81
CA GLU A 315 10.09 5.04 11.19
C GLU A 315 11.34 5.86 10.85
N PHE A 316 11.14 7.12 10.51
CA PHE A 316 12.22 8.07 10.24
C PHE A 316 12.30 9.11 11.34
N SER A 317 13.49 9.30 11.90
CA SER A 317 13.81 10.38 12.83
C SER A 317 14.69 11.40 12.12
N LEU A 318 14.23 12.65 12.04
CA LEU A 318 14.94 13.73 11.36
C LEU A 318 15.30 14.85 12.33
N VAL A 319 16.48 15.43 12.15
CA VAL A 319 16.90 16.64 12.88
C VAL A 319 17.31 17.68 11.86
N ASP A 320 16.71 18.88 11.95
CA ASP A 320 17.02 19.98 11.05
C ASP A 320 18.35 20.69 11.41
N ALA A 321 18.78 21.61 10.54
CA ALA A 321 19.96 22.43 10.77
C ALA A 321 19.87 23.35 12.01
N ALA A 322 18.65 23.69 12.46
CA ALA A 322 18.40 24.51 13.64
C ALA A 322 18.33 23.70 14.95
N GLY A 323 18.41 22.37 14.87
CA GLY A 323 18.35 21.46 16.01
C GLY A 323 16.94 21.02 16.42
N ILE A 324 15.91 21.31 15.61
CA ILE A 324 14.55 20.82 15.82
C ILE A 324 14.50 19.37 15.35
N ALA A 325 14.08 18.47 16.25
CA ALA A 325 13.95 17.04 15.98
C ALA A 325 12.49 16.65 15.73
N ASN A 326 12.29 15.78 14.76
CA ASN A 326 11.04 15.07 14.54
C ASN A 326 11.32 13.56 14.57
N PRO A 327 11.05 12.87 15.70
CA PRO A 327 11.35 11.44 15.84
C PRO A 327 10.42 10.54 15.01
N ARG A 328 9.34 11.09 14.42
CA ARG A 328 8.33 10.35 13.63
C ARG A 328 8.00 11.09 12.34
N ALA A 329 9.03 11.45 11.57
CA ALA A 329 8.92 12.19 10.31
C ALA A 329 8.32 11.38 9.14
N GLY A 330 8.06 10.09 9.36
CA GLY A 330 7.36 9.20 8.44
C GLY A 330 7.25 7.80 9.04
N ARG A 331 6.15 7.10 8.76
CA ARG A 331 5.90 5.73 9.24
C ARG A 331 5.43 4.85 8.09
N TYR A 332 6.12 3.74 7.89
CA TYR A 332 5.86 2.76 6.86
C TYR A 332 5.84 1.36 7.46
N VAL A 333 5.20 0.43 6.76
CA VAL A 333 5.09 -0.96 7.17
C VAL A 333 5.90 -1.81 6.20
N VAL A 334 6.92 -2.49 6.70
CA VAL A 334 7.68 -3.48 5.92
C VAL A 334 7.03 -4.84 6.12
N GLN A 335 6.49 -5.41 5.05
CA GLN A 335 5.92 -6.75 5.04
C GLN A 335 6.98 -7.73 4.56
N VAL A 336 7.52 -8.52 5.49
CA VAL A 336 8.52 -9.55 5.21
C VAL A 336 7.82 -10.72 4.54
N GLN A 337 8.19 -10.99 3.30
CA GLN A 337 7.69 -12.14 2.54
C GLN A 337 8.63 -13.33 2.77
N PRO A 338 8.14 -14.45 3.35
CA PRO A 338 8.95 -15.65 3.48
C PRO A 338 9.09 -16.31 2.10
N ASP A 339 10.24 -16.95 1.92
CA ASP A 339 10.49 -17.89 0.84
C ASP A 339 9.67 -19.17 1.03
N ARG A 340 9.10 -19.71 -0.03
CA ARG A 340 8.19 -20.84 0.05
C ARG A 340 8.90 -22.13 -0.33
N GLU A 341 8.39 -23.24 0.18
CA GLU A 341 8.85 -24.56 -0.27
C GLU A 341 8.47 -24.78 -1.76
N PRO A 342 9.34 -25.43 -2.55
CA PRO A 342 9.04 -25.75 -3.94
C PRO A 342 7.76 -26.60 -4.08
N ALA A 343 6.94 -26.32 -5.09
CA ALA A 343 5.84 -27.19 -5.47
C ALA A 343 6.36 -28.29 -6.41
N VAL A 344 6.25 -29.57 -6.01
CA VAL A 344 6.79 -30.71 -6.76
C VAL A 344 5.69 -31.69 -7.15
N GLU A 345 5.50 -31.87 -8.46
CA GLU A 345 4.56 -32.83 -9.03
C GLU A 345 5.31 -33.89 -9.85
N ALA A 346 4.90 -35.15 -9.66
CA ALA A 346 5.46 -36.31 -10.35
C ALA A 346 4.33 -37.18 -10.90
N GLN A 347 4.33 -37.44 -12.21
CA GLN A 347 3.34 -38.30 -12.85
C GLN A 347 4.03 -39.36 -13.71
N LYS A 348 3.71 -40.63 -13.47
CA LYS A 348 4.15 -41.73 -14.34
C LYS A 348 3.49 -41.65 -15.72
N ARG A 349 4.24 -42.01 -16.77
CA ARG A 349 3.75 -42.11 -18.15
C ARG A 349 4.16 -43.44 -18.78
N GLY A 350 3.27 -44.02 -19.58
CA GLY A 350 3.56 -45.24 -20.35
C GLY A 350 3.85 -46.48 -19.51
N VAL A 351 3.40 -46.53 -18.24
CA VAL A 351 3.47 -47.71 -17.36
C VAL A 351 2.22 -47.82 -16.50
N GLY A 352 1.77 -49.06 -16.25
CA GLY A 352 0.60 -49.35 -15.42
C GLY A 352 0.85 -49.26 -13.91
N ALA A 353 -0.01 -49.92 -13.13
CA ALA A 353 0.17 -50.09 -11.69
C ALA A 353 1.16 -51.22 -11.34
N ALA A 354 1.38 -52.14 -12.28
CA ALA A 354 2.33 -53.23 -12.18
C ALA A 354 3.46 -53.03 -13.20
N ILE A 355 4.68 -53.41 -12.84
CA ILE A 355 5.88 -53.29 -13.67
C ILE A 355 6.75 -54.53 -13.56
N ALA A 356 7.59 -54.76 -14.56
CA ALA A 356 8.65 -55.77 -14.52
C ALA A 356 9.84 -55.29 -13.65
N PRO A 357 10.69 -56.20 -13.13
CA PRO A 357 11.82 -55.84 -12.26
C PRO A 357 12.84 -54.90 -12.93
N GLU A 358 13.02 -55.01 -14.25
CA GLU A 358 13.96 -54.22 -15.03
C GLU A 358 13.30 -53.07 -15.81
N ALA A 359 12.10 -52.65 -15.41
CA ALA A 359 11.36 -51.61 -16.11
C ALA A 359 12.07 -50.25 -16.04
N ILE A 360 11.88 -49.45 -17.09
CA ILE A 360 12.18 -48.03 -17.10
C ILE A 360 10.86 -47.31 -16.82
N VAL A 361 10.82 -46.46 -15.80
CA VAL A 361 9.63 -45.68 -15.43
C VAL A 361 9.82 -44.23 -15.87
N PRO A 362 9.14 -43.78 -16.95
CA PRO A 362 9.11 -42.38 -17.31
C PRO A 362 8.27 -41.58 -16.31
N LEU A 363 8.87 -40.57 -15.70
CA LEU A 363 8.24 -39.62 -14.79
C LEU A 363 8.23 -38.25 -15.45
N ALA A 364 7.03 -37.75 -15.75
CA ALA A 364 6.84 -36.35 -16.06
C ALA A 364 6.92 -35.57 -14.75
N ILE A 365 7.93 -34.71 -14.66
CA ILE A 365 8.25 -33.92 -13.48
C ILE A 365 7.91 -32.46 -13.77
N HIS A 366 7.22 -31.84 -12.83
CA HIS A 366 6.94 -30.42 -12.85
C HIS A 366 7.27 -29.84 -11.48
N VAL A 367 8.26 -28.95 -11.44
CA VAL A 367 8.68 -28.28 -10.21
C VAL A 367 8.59 -26.77 -10.39
N LYS A 368 7.93 -26.11 -9.44
CA LYS A 368 7.82 -24.65 -9.38
C LYS A 368 8.33 -24.10 -8.08
N ASP A 369 9.07 -23.00 -8.17
CA ASP A 369 9.68 -22.34 -7.02
C ASP A 369 9.81 -20.82 -7.27
N ASP A 370 9.81 -19.99 -6.22
CA ASP A 370 9.94 -18.54 -6.33
C ASP A 370 11.39 -18.02 -6.30
N CYS A 371 12.31 -18.78 -5.71
CA CYS A 371 13.75 -18.45 -5.63
C CYS A 371 14.59 -19.20 -6.67
N GLY A 372 14.12 -20.36 -7.10
CA GLY A 372 14.74 -21.26 -8.04
C GLY A 372 15.24 -22.53 -7.38
N ILE A 373 15.25 -23.61 -8.18
CA ILE A 373 15.57 -24.96 -7.73
C ILE A 373 17.09 -25.16 -7.75
N ALA A 374 17.67 -25.58 -6.63
CA ALA A 374 19.09 -25.95 -6.52
C ALA A 374 19.34 -27.40 -6.94
N LEU A 375 18.47 -28.32 -6.49
CA LEU A 375 18.65 -29.75 -6.62
C LEU A 375 17.31 -30.45 -6.79
N LEU A 376 17.27 -31.42 -7.70
CA LEU A 376 16.14 -32.33 -7.91
C LEU A 376 16.64 -33.77 -7.94
N GLU A 377 16.11 -34.59 -7.06
CA GLU A 377 16.49 -35.99 -6.89
C GLU A 377 15.28 -36.91 -6.97
N VAL A 378 15.48 -38.09 -7.54
CA VAL A 378 14.57 -39.23 -7.47
C VAL A 378 14.98 -40.10 -6.29
N LEU A 379 14.03 -40.40 -5.41
CA LEU A 379 14.16 -41.29 -4.28
C LEU A 379 13.36 -42.56 -4.54
N LEU A 380 14.00 -43.72 -4.43
CA LEU A 380 13.34 -45.02 -4.55
C LEU A 380 13.25 -45.69 -3.18
N PHE A 381 12.05 -46.15 -2.84
CA PHE A 381 11.78 -46.91 -1.62
C PHE A 381 11.26 -48.29 -1.99
N LYS A 382 11.66 -49.29 -1.22
CA LYS A 382 11.26 -50.69 -1.39
C LYS A 382 10.31 -51.08 -0.26
N ASN A 383 9.19 -51.73 -0.58
CA ASN A 383 8.21 -52.27 0.36
C ASN A 383 7.76 -51.27 1.44
N ASP A 384 7.46 -50.04 1.01
CA ASP A 384 7.06 -48.91 1.88
C ASP A 384 8.07 -48.56 3.00
N GLY A 385 9.35 -48.86 2.76
CA GLY A 385 10.45 -48.45 3.62
C GLY A 385 10.43 -46.95 3.92
N ARG A 386 10.92 -46.60 5.12
CA ARG A 386 11.10 -45.19 5.54
C ARG A 386 12.32 -44.55 4.88
N GLU A 387 13.34 -45.35 4.58
CA GLU A 387 14.58 -44.87 3.97
C GLU A 387 14.65 -45.27 2.49
N PRO A 388 15.13 -44.37 1.62
CA PRO A 388 15.31 -44.69 0.21
C PRO A 388 16.51 -45.64 0.06
N PHE A 389 16.31 -46.74 -0.66
CA PHE A 389 17.41 -47.66 -0.98
C PHE A 389 18.24 -47.17 -2.18
N HIS A 390 17.71 -46.22 -2.96
CA HIS A 390 18.41 -45.58 -4.05
C HIS A 390 18.03 -44.11 -4.18
N ARG A 391 19.01 -43.29 -4.57
CA ARG A 391 18.88 -41.87 -4.83
C ARG A 391 19.66 -41.51 -6.08
N GLU A 392 19.02 -40.81 -7.00
CA GLU A 392 19.62 -40.37 -8.26
C GLU A 392 19.25 -38.92 -8.55
N ARG A 393 20.20 -38.14 -9.08
CA ARG A 393 19.94 -36.76 -9.51
C ARG A 393 19.27 -36.75 -10.87
N VAL A 394 18.30 -35.88 -11.07
CA VAL A 394 17.68 -35.69 -12.39
C VAL A 394 18.67 -34.90 -13.29
N PRO A 395 19.17 -35.49 -14.40
CA PRO A 395 20.29 -34.94 -15.18
C PRO A 395 20.04 -33.54 -15.75
N ASP A 396 18.81 -33.25 -16.16
CA ASP A 396 18.41 -32.00 -16.82
C ASP A 396 17.75 -31.01 -15.86
N THR A 397 18.28 -30.87 -14.63
CA THR A 397 17.78 -29.87 -13.68
C THR A 397 18.63 -28.60 -13.76
N PRO A 398 18.23 -27.58 -14.56
CA PRO A 398 18.98 -26.34 -14.64
C PRO A 398 18.89 -25.60 -13.29
N ALA A 399 20.02 -25.52 -12.59
CA ALA A 399 20.13 -24.84 -11.32
C ALA A 399 19.66 -23.39 -11.43
N GLY A 400 18.84 -22.96 -10.46
CA GLY A 400 18.32 -21.59 -10.39
C GLY A 400 17.10 -21.29 -11.25
N ARG A 401 16.54 -22.26 -12.00
CA ARG A 401 15.24 -22.07 -12.65
C ARG A 401 14.08 -22.18 -11.67
N ARG A 402 13.06 -21.37 -11.91
CA ARG A 402 11.82 -21.29 -11.14
C ARG A 402 10.71 -22.21 -11.62
N ASP A 403 10.75 -22.61 -12.88
CA ASP A 403 9.79 -23.53 -13.47
C ASP A 403 10.59 -24.54 -14.30
N VAL A 404 10.52 -25.81 -13.89
CA VAL A 404 11.22 -26.93 -14.52
C VAL A 404 10.18 -27.98 -14.88
N GLN A 405 10.04 -28.21 -16.19
CA GLN A 405 9.28 -29.30 -16.76
C GLN A 405 10.25 -30.24 -17.48
N THR A 406 10.34 -31.48 -17.01
CA THR A 406 11.26 -32.47 -17.59
C THR A 406 10.67 -33.87 -17.53
N LEU A 407 11.14 -34.76 -18.40
CA LEU A 407 10.80 -36.17 -18.41
C LEU A 407 12.01 -36.98 -17.95
N CYS A 408 11.97 -37.46 -16.71
CA CYS A 408 13.03 -38.32 -16.17
C CYS A 408 12.70 -39.79 -16.44
N ARG A 409 13.66 -40.56 -16.94
CA ARG A 409 13.52 -42.01 -17.15
C ARG A 409 14.25 -42.75 -16.04
N VAL A 410 13.50 -43.27 -15.06
CA VAL A 410 14.06 -44.00 -13.92
C VAL A 410 14.29 -45.44 -14.34
N ASP A 411 15.55 -45.85 -14.45
CA ASP A 411 15.92 -47.23 -14.79
C ASP A 411 16.00 -48.11 -13.54
N LEU A 412 15.14 -49.14 -13.48
CA LEU A 412 15.09 -50.09 -12.38
C LEU A 412 15.97 -51.33 -12.59
N LYS A 413 16.69 -51.42 -13.72
CA LYS A 413 17.67 -52.48 -13.95
C LYS A 413 18.72 -52.50 -12.84
N ASP A 414 19.07 -53.71 -12.39
CA ASP A 414 20.12 -53.95 -11.41
C ASP A 414 19.87 -53.25 -10.05
N ARG A 415 18.63 -52.82 -9.76
CA ARG A 415 18.24 -52.17 -8.50
C ARG A 415 17.79 -53.14 -7.40
N GLY A 416 17.93 -54.45 -7.61
CA GLY A 416 17.62 -55.47 -6.61
C GLY A 416 16.11 -55.62 -6.29
N LEU A 417 15.25 -55.35 -7.28
CA LEU A 417 13.81 -55.60 -7.21
C LEU A 417 13.50 -57.04 -7.62
N ALA A 418 12.65 -57.72 -6.85
CA ALA A 418 12.16 -59.06 -7.13
C ALA A 418 10.64 -59.02 -7.36
N PRO A 419 10.08 -59.96 -8.14
CA PRO A 419 8.63 -60.12 -8.24
C PRO A 419 7.98 -60.27 -6.85
N GLY A 420 6.91 -59.51 -6.61
CA GLY A 420 6.23 -59.42 -5.32
C GLY A 420 6.59 -58.16 -4.51
N ASP A 421 7.70 -57.49 -4.83
CA ASP A 421 8.06 -56.23 -4.20
C ASP A 421 7.10 -55.09 -4.60
N SER A 422 7.05 -54.06 -3.75
CA SER A 422 6.47 -52.75 -4.07
C SER A 422 7.60 -51.73 -4.17
N VAL A 423 7.67 -50.98 -5.26
CA VAL A 423 8.58 -49.85 -5.39
C VAL A 423 7.77 -48.56 -5.35
N SER A 424 8.17 -47.63 -4.48
CA SER A 424 7.60 -46.29 -4.48
C SER A 424 8.66 -45.26 -4.87
N ILE A 425 8.27 -44.36 -5.77
CA ILE A 425 9.13 -43.32 -6.31
C ILE A 425 8.65 -41.98 -5.79
N GLN A 426 9.57 -41.20 -5.24
CA GLN A 426 9.30 -39.85 -4.72
C GLN A 426 10.34 -38.89 -5.25
N LEU A 427 9.94 -37.68 -5.58
CA LEU A 427 10.87 -36.61 -5.94
C LEU A 427 11.18 -35.78 -4.71
N ARG A 428 12.44 -35.33 -4.62
CA ARG A 428 12.91 -34.36 -3.64
C ARG A 428 13.46 -33.15 -4.38
N ALA A 429 12.85 -32.00 -4.16
CA ALA A 429 13.35 -30.72 -4.65
C ALA A 429 13.90 -29.90 -3.48
N VAL A 430 15.01 -29.22 -3.72
CA VAL A 430 15.66 -28.32 -2.77
C VAL A 430 15.83 -26.97 -3.47
N ASP A 431 15.47 -25.90 -2.79
CA ASP A 431 15.58 -24.53 -3.30
C ASP A 431 17.00 -23.95 -3.12
N ASN A 432 17.17 -22.68 -3.50
CA ASN A 432 18.41 -21.93 -3.36
C ASN A 432 18.52 -21.16 -2.02
N LEU A 433 17.60 -21.33 -1.07
CA LEU A 433 17.60 -20.52 0.15
C LEU A 433 18.84 -20.84 1.02
N PRO A 434 19.66 -19.84 1.38
CA PRO A 434 20.87 -20.09 2.17
C PRO A 434 20.52 -20.42 3.63
N ALA A 435 21.39 -21.22 4.26
CA ALA A 435 21.25 -21.60 5.68
C ALA A 435 21.23 -20.41 6.64
N SER A 436 21.85 -19.28 6.28
CA SER A 436 21.81 -18.05 7.07
C SER A 436 20.40 -17.45 7.23
N LEU A 437 19.47 -17.80 6.33
CA LEU A 437 18.08 -17.34 6.35
C LEU A 437 17.09 -18.43 6.81
N GLY A 438 17.60 -19.59 7.25
CA GLY A 438 16.80 -20.73 7.69
C GLY A 438 16.49 -21.76 6.61
N GLY A 439 17.17 -21.70 5.46
CA GLY A 439 17.08 -22.69 4.39
C GLY A 439 18.12 -23.81 4.46
N PRO A 440 18.25 -24.63 3.41
CA PRO A 440 17.39 -24.63 2.22
C PRO A 440 15.99 -25.17 2.53
N ASN A 441 14.97 -24.68 1.83
CA ASN A 441 13.66 -25.31 1.89
C ASN A 441 13.68 -26.59 1.06
N GLU A 442 13.04 -27.62 1.59
CA GLU A 442 12.94 -28.93 0.93
C GLU A 442 11.48 -29.30 0.73
N ALA A 443 11.16 -29.80 -0.45
CA ALA A 443 9.84 -30.30 -0.78
C ALA A 443 9.90 -31.72 -1.34
N LEU A 444 8.90 -32.51 -0.98
CA LEU A 444 8.72 -33.88 -1.44
C LEU A 444 7.44 -34.00 -2.27
N SER A 445 7.50 -34.70 -3.39
CA SER A 445 6.29 -35.05 -4.14
C SER A 445 5.47 -36.11 -3.40
N GLY A 446 4.24 -36.34 -3.89
CA GLY A 446 3.54 -37.59 -3.60
C GLY A 446 4.34 -38.81 -4.04
N ARG A 447 4.10 -39.97 -3.41
CA ARG A 447 4.74 -41.24 -3.77
C ARG A 447 3.98 -41.92 -4.91
N VAL A 448 4.68 -42.23 -6.00
CA VAL A 448 4.18 -43.08 -7.08
C VAL A 448 4.48 -44.53 -6.73
N ILE A 449 3.45 -45.30 -6.37
CA ILE A 449 3.60 -46.70 -5.96
C ILE A 449 3.35 -47.62 -7.16
N LEU A 450 4.25 -48.58 -7.37
CA LEU A 450 4.23 -49.57 -8.44
C LEU A 450 4.50 -50.95 -7.85
N ARG A 451 3.71 -51.95 -8.26
CA ARG A 451 3.92 -53.35 -7.88
C ARG A 451 4.87 -54.01 -8.86
N VAL A 452 5.91 -54.66 -8.36
CA VAL A 452 6.82 -55.46 -9.16
C VAL A 452 6.21 -56.85 -9.36
N VAL A 453 5.99 -57.24 -10.61
CA VAL A 453 5.43 -58.55 -11.00
C VAL A 453 6.42 -59.28 -11.90
N LYS A 454 6.18 -60.56 -12.18
CA LYS A 454 7.01 -61.29 -13.14
C LYS A 454 6.78 -60.74 -14.55
N SER A 455 7.84 -60.70 -15.35
CA SER A 455 7.76 -60.26 -16.75
C SER A 455 6.76 -61.10 -17.58
N THR A 456 6.67 -62.41 -17.30
CA THR A 456 5.70 -63.32 -17.92
C THR A 456 4.27 -62.94 -17.59
N ASP A 457 3.97 -62.73 -16.29
CA ASP A 457 2.62 -62.45 -15.81
C ASP A 457 2.13 -61.08 -16.33
N LEU A 458 3.04 -60.09 -16.40
CA LEU A 458 2.73 -58.79 -17.01
C LEU A 458 2.50 -58.92 -18.51
N MET A 459 3.30 -59.72 -19.22
CA MET A 459 3.10 -59.94 -20.64
C MET A 459 1.76 -60.65 -20.92
N GLU A 460 1.38 -61.65 -20.14
CA GLU A 460 0.07 -62.31 -20.25
C GLU A 460 -1.09 -61.34 -20.07
N ASP A 461 -1.01 -60.43 -19.09
CA ASP A 461 -2.01 -59.38 -18.90
C ASP A 461 -2.07 -58.41 -20.10
N LEU A 462 -0.93 -57.99 -20.64
CA LEU A 462 -0.89 -57.11 -21.81
C LEU A 462 -1.46 -57.80 -23.06
N VAL A 463 -1.13 -59.07 -23.30
CA VAL A 463 -1.69 -59.85 -24.42
C VAL A 463 -3.21 -60.04 -24.24
N ARG A 464 -3.68 -60.31 -23.01
CA ARG A 464 -5.12 -60.40 -22.73
C ARG A 464 -5.85 -59.09 -23.05
N ARG A 465 -5.30 -57.94 -22.64
CA ARG A 465 -5.87 -56.62 -22.95
C ARG A 465 -5.87 -56.32 -24.45
N GLN A 466 -4.86 -56.80 -25.19
CA GLN A 466 -4.85 -56.70 -26.66
C GLN A 466 -5.97 -57.53 -27.30
N GLN A 467 -6.18 -58.77 -26.84
CA GLN A 467 -7.27 -59.63 -27.30
C GLN A 467 -8.65 -59.00 -27.03
N GLU A 468 -8.85 -58.45 -25.83
CA GLU A 468 -10.06 -57.69 -25.48
C GLU A 468 -10.26 -56.51 -26.44
N LEU A 469 -9.22 -55.73 -26.68
CA LEU A 469 -9.26 -54.59 -27.60
C LEU A 469 -9.53 -55.02 -29.05
N ARG A 470 -9.02 -56.17 -29.50
CA ARG A 470 -9.34 -56.74 -30.81
C ARG A 470 -10.80 -57.14 -30.90
N LEU A 471 -11.36 -57.76 -29.86
CA LEU A 471 -12.79 -58.11 -29.81
C LEU A 471 -13.66 -56.85 -29.89
N GLU A 472 -13.30 -55.78 -29.18
CA GLU A 472 -13.97 -54.48 -29.30
C GLU A 472 -13.86 -53.93 -30.74
N PHE A 473 -12.68 -54.00 -31.34
CA PHE A 473 -12.46 -53.54 -32.71
C PHE A 473 -13.27 -54.34 -33.75
N LEU A 474 -13.42 -55.66 -33.56
CA LEU A 474 -14.30 -56.50 -34.38
C LEU A 474 -15.78 -56.07 -34.25
N GLN A 475 -16.22 -55.64 -33.06
CA GLN A 475 -17.55 -55.05 -32.90
C GLN A 475 -17.68 -53.72 -33.66
N THR A 476 -16.64 -52.87 -33.64
CA THR A 476 -16.59 -51.64 -34.44
C THR A 476 -16.66 -51.92 -35.95
N ILE A 477 -16.04 -53.00 -36.44
CA ILE A 477 -16.21 -53.47 -37.83
C ILE A 477 -17.67 -53.85 -38.11
N GLY A 478 -18.35 -54.49 -37.17
CA GLY A 478 -19.79 -54.77 -37.26
C GLY A 478 -20.66 -53.50 -37.31
N ILE A 479 -20.24 -52.44 -36.61
CA ILE A 479 -20.91 -51.13 -36.65
C ILE A 479 -20.69 -50.45 -38.01
N GLU A 480 -19.49 -50.55 -38.59
CA GLU A 480 -19.20 -50.08 -39.96
C GLU A 480 -20.10 -50.77 -40.99
N GLU A 481 -20.33 -52.08 -40.85
CA GLU A 481 -21.26 -52.80 -41.70
C GLU A 481 -22.69 -52.27 -41.58
N SER A 482 -23.12 -51.86 -40.38
CA SER A 482 -24.41 -51.19 -40.19
C SER A 482 -24.48 -49.83 -40.90
N ALA A 483 -23.39 -49.03 -40.87
CA ALA A 483 -23.32 -47.77 -41.61
C ALA A 483 -23.45 -48.02 -43.13
N ARG A 484 -22.66 -48.96 -43.66
CA ARG A 484 -22.70 -49.39 -45.07
C ARG A 484 -24.10 -49.85 -45.47
N ALA A 485 -24.73 -50.71 -44.68
CA ALA A 485 -26.07 -51.24 -44.96
C ALA A 485 -27.13 -50.13 -45.06
N LYS A 486 -27.06 -49.09 -44.20
CA LYS A 486 -27.95 -47.93 -44.29
C LYS A 486 -27.74 -47.13 -45.57
N THR A 487 -26.49 -46.93 -45.99
CA THR A 487 -26.16 -46.26 -47.27
C THR A 487 -26.63 -47.08 -48.46
N ALA A 488 -26.42 -48.40 -48.44
CA ALA A 488 -26.87 -49.32 -49.48
C ALA A 488 -28.39 -49.35 -49.61
N GLU A 489 -29.11 -49.38 -48.48
CA GLU A 489 -30.57 -49.32 -48.45
C GLU A 489 -31.08 -47.98 -49.00
N ALA A 490 -30.43 -46.86 -48.66
CA ALA A 490 -30.75 -45.55 -49.23
C ALA A 490 -30.58 -45.55 -50.77
N ALA A 491 -29.50 -46.14 -51.29
CA ALA A 491 -29.27 -46.30 -52.73
C ALA A 491 -30.33 -47.20 -53.40
N LYS A 492 -30.77 -48.27 -52.73
CA LYS A 492 -31.81 -49.19 -53.22
C LYS A 492 -33.21 -48.58 -53.20
N ILE A 493 -33.53 -47.70 -52.26
CA ILE A 493 -34.82 -46.97 -52.28
C ILE A 493 -34.87 -46.03 -53.49
N LEU A 494 -33.75 -45.40 -53.83
CA LEU A 494 -33.64 -44.53 -55.01
C LEU A 494 -33.74 -45.30 -56.34
N GLU A 495 -33.49 -46.61 -56.36
CA GLU A 495 -33.76 -47.49 -57.52
C GLU A 495 -35.24 -47.58 -57.87
N LEU A 496 -36.10 -47.49 -56.86
CA LEU A 496 -37.55 -47.60 -56.99
C LEU A 496 -38.21 -46.25 -57.37
N GLY A 497 -37.41 -45.22 -57.65
CA GLY A 497 -37.86 -43.95 -58.26
C GLY A 497 -38.50 -42.93 -57.31
N SER A 498 -38.41 -43.12 -55.99
CA SER A 498 -38.98 -42.18 -55.00
C SER A 498 -37.90 -41.54 -54.13
N VAL A 499 -37.74 -40.22 -54.21
CA VAL A 499 -36.95 -39.44 -53.24
C VAL A 499 -37.83 -39.15 -52.03
N VAL A 500 -37.76 -40.04 -51.05
CA VAL A 500 -38.53 -39.95 -49.81
C VAL A 500 -37.66 -39.24 -48.76
N PRO A 501 -38.24 -38.41 -47.85
CA PRO A 501 -37.54 -37.91 -46.66
C PRO A 501 -36.75 -39.00 -45.89
N ASP A 502 -37.19 -40.26 -45.98
CA ASP A 502 -36.54 -41.43 -45.43
C ASP A 502 -35.13 -41.70 -45.99
N VAL A 503 -34.87 -41.42 -47.27
CA VAL A 503 -33.52 -41.59 -47.87
C VAL A 503 -32.53 -40.63 -47.21
N ARG A 504 -32.93 -39.36 -47.07
CA ARG A 504 -32.09 -38.33 -46.41
C ARG A 504 -31.85 -38.69 -44.95
N ARG A 505 -32.88 -39.21 -44.26
CA ARG A 505 -32.76 -39.70 -42.89
C ARG A 505 -31.75 -40.85 -42.80
N LYS A 506 -31.84 -41.87 -43.65
CA LYS A 506 -30.90 -43.01 -43.67
C LYS A 506 -29.45 -42.59 -43.94
N LEU A 507 -29.21 -41.64 -44.86
CA LEU A 507 -27.87 -41.12 -45.12
C LEU A 507 -27.29 -40.35 -43.92
N LYS A 508 -28.11 -39.53 -43.25
CA LYS A 508 -27.70 -38.86 -42.00
C LYS A 508 -27.44 -39.84 -40.87
N ASP A 509 -28.30 -40.86 -40.73
CA ASP A 509 -28.11 -41.92 -39.75
C ASP A 509 -26.83 -42.73 -40.04
N SER A 510 -26.50 -42.98 -41.32
CA SER A 510 -25.23 -43.57 -41.73
C SER A 510 -24.05 -42.68 -41.37
N ALA A 511 -24.14 -41.36 -41.58
CA ALA A 511 -23.08 -40.41 -41.22
C ALA A 511 -22.78 -40.40 -39.72
N ILE A 512 -23.81 -40.47 -38.87
CA ILE A 512 -23.66 -40.54 -37.41
C ILE A 512 -22.96 -41.83 -37.00
N VAL A 513 -23.37 -42.97 -37.57
CA VAL A 513 -22.73 -44.27 -37.30
C VAL A 513 -21.27 -44.25 -37.77
N GLN A 514 -21.00 -43.72 -38.97
CA GLN A 514 -19.63 -43.59 -39.50
C GLN A 514 -18.72 -42.76 -38.59
N GLY A 515 -19.23 -41.63 -38.05
CA GLY A 515 -18.48 -40.82 -37.10
C GLY A 515 -18.19 -41.56 -35.79
N THR A 516 -19.11 -42.41 -35.35
CA THR A 516 -18.91 -43.28 -34.18
C THR A 516 -17.80 -44.31 -34.43
N VAL A 517 -17.80 -44.94 -35.61
CA VAL A 517 -16.74 -45.86 -36.05
C VAL A 517 -15.38 -45.16 -36.04
N GLY A 518 -15.28 -43.95 -36.59
CA GLY A 518 -14.04 -43.17 -36.60
C GLY A 518 -13.49 -42.89 -35.20
N SER A 519 -14.35 -42.44 -34.28
CA SER A 519 -13.98 -42.19 -32.89
C SER A 519 -13.52 -43.48 -32.16
N GLN A 520 -14.21 -44.60 -32.39
CA GLN A 520 -13.83 -45.89 -31.81
C GLN A 520 -12.48 -46.40 -32.37
N CYS A 521 -12.21 -46.21 -33.66
CA CYS A 521 -10.91 -46.54 -34.25
C CYS A 521 -9.77 -45.71 -33.64
N ALA A 522 -9.99 -44.40 -33.46
CA ALA A 522 -9.02 -43.52 -32.81
C ALA A 522 -8.74 -43.96 -31.36
N LYS A 523 -9.79 -44.24 -30.58
CA LYS A 523 -9.66 -44.76 -29.21
C LYS A 523 -8.91 -46.08 -29.15
N THR A 524 -9.17 -46.97 -30.11
CA THR A 524 -8.46 -48.26 -30.24
C THR A 524 -6.97 -48.02 -30.49
N ALA A 525 -6.62 -47.07 -31.37
CA ALA A 525 -5.23 -46.73 -31.63
C ALA A 525 -4.52 -46.17 -30.39
N ASP A 526 -5.14 -45.24 -29.68
CA ASP A 526 -4.54 -44.64 -28.48
C ASP A 526 -4.36 -45.66 -27.34
N THR A 527 -5.33 -46.56 -27.17
CA THR A 527 -5.24 -47.63 -26.16
C THR A 527 -4.13 -48.62 -26.52
N LEU A 528 -4.02 -49.02 -27.78
CA LEU A 528 -2.97 -49.92 -28.25
C LEU A 528 -1.57 -49.27 -28.19
N GLU A 529 -1.46 -47.97 -28.45
CA GLU A 529 -0.21 -47.22 -28.29
C GLU A 529 0.23 -47.20 -26.82
N GLY A 530 -0.71 -47.00 -25.89
CA GLY A 530 -0.45 -47.11 -24.45
C GLY A 530 0.08 -48.49 -24.05
N ILE A 531 -0.48 -49.57 -24.61
CA ILE A 531 0.02 -50.94 -24.40
C ILE A 531 1.44 -51.10 -24.96
N LEU A 532 1.71 -50.58 -26.17
CA LEU A 532 3.04 -50.63 -26.77
C LEU A 532 4.08 -49.88 -25.93
N GLU A 533 3.72 -48.72 -25.39
CA GLU A 533 4.58 -47.97 -24.46
C GLU A 533 4.83 -48.77 -23.18
N GLU A 534 3.80 -49.40 -22.61
CA GLU A 534 3.93 -50.26 -21.42
C GLU A 534 4.86 -51.45 -21.69
N MET A 535 4.74 -52.10 -22.85
CA MET A 535 5.67 -53.16 -23.26
C MET A 535 7.11 -52.65 -23.37
N ARG A 536 7.34 -51.52 -24.05
CA ARG A 536 8.68 -50.94 -24.23
C ARG A 536 9.32 -50.54 -22.92
N ASN A 537 8.56 -49.85 -22.06
CA ASN A 537 9.05 -49.38 -20.77
C ASN A 537 9.32 -50.55 -19.81
N ASN A 538 8.54 -51.64 -19.87
CA ASN A 538 8.83 -52.85 -19.11
C ASN A 538 9.84 -53.80 -19.77
N ARG A 539 10.41 -53.43 -20.92
CA ARG A 539 11.35 -54.25 -21.70
C ARG A 539 10.79 -55.62 -22.08
N LEU A 540 9.50 -55.68 -22.41
CA LEU A 540 8.78 -56.89 -22.76
C LEU A 540 8.63 -57.02 -24.28
N GLY A 541 8.77 -58.26 -24.77
CA GLY A 541 8.56 -58.61 -26.17
C GLY A 541 9.75 -58.29 -27.06
N SER A 542 9.74 -58.80 -28.30
CA SER A 542 10.84 -58.59 -29.23
C SER A 542 10.74 -57.23 -29.94
N PRO A 543 11.86 -56.63 -30.38
CA PRO A 543 11.84 -55.42 -31.20
C PRO A 543 10.99 -55.58 -32.48
N ARG A 544 10.90 -56.80 -33.01
CA ARG A 544 10.06 -57.14 -34.16
C ARG A 544 8.58 -57.10 -33.83
N ASP A 545 8.17 -57.48 -32.62
CA ASP A 545 6.79 -57.33 -32.15
C ASP A 545 6.42 -55.84 -32.02
N HIS A 546 7.33 -55.04 -31.45
CA HIS A 546 7.11 -53.60 -31.32
C HIS A 546 6.98 -52.91 -32.67
N ALA A 547 7.83 -53.26 -33.64
CA ALA A 547 7.76 -52.75 -35.00
C ALA A 547 6.46 -53.19 -35.70
N GLN A 548 6.08 -54.46 -35.57
CA GLN A 548 4.84 -54.98 -36.14
C GLN A 548 3.60 -54.27 -35.57
N MET A 549 3.58 -53.99 -34.27
CA MET A 549 2.47 -53.26 -33.63
C MET A 549 2.43 -51.79 -34.08
N ALA A 550 3.59 -51.13 -34.13
CA ALA A 550 3.70 -49.74 -34.56
C ALA A 550 3.32 -49.56 -36.04
N GLU A 551 4.01 -50.26 -36.94
CA GLU A 551 3.90 -50.04 -38.38
C GLU A 551 2.78 -50.87 -39.02
N GLY A 552 2.54 -52.08 -38.51
CA GLY A 552 1.56 -53.02 -39.07
C GLY A 552 0.14 -52.85 -38.56
N ILE A 553 -0.06 -52.17 -37.42
CA ILE A 553 -1.39 -52.03 -36.78
C ILE A 553 -1.68 -50.55 -36.49
N LEU A 554 -0.86 -49.89 -35.66
CA LEU A 554 -1.12 -48.50 -35.21
C LEU A 554 -1.12 -47.49 -36.37
N THR A 555 -0.12 -47.53 -37.26
CA THR A 555 -0.08 -46.63 -38.42
C THR A 555 -1.27 -46.83 -39.36
N PRO A 556 -1.63 -48.06 -39.80
CA PRO A 556 -2.85 -48.30 -40.59
C PRO A 556 -4.13 -47.84 -39.91
N LEU A 557 -4.27 -48.04 -38.59
CA LEU A 557 -5.44 -47.67 -37.81
C LEU A 557 -5.60 -46.15 -37.72
N ARG A 558 -4.51 -45.41 -37.49
CA ARG A 558 -4.51 -43.93 -37.54
C ARG A 558 -4.83 -43.40 -38.94
N ASN A 559 -4.33 -44.08 -39.98
CA ASN A 559 -4.58 -43.72 -41.38
C ASN A 559 -6.02 -44.01 -41.85
N LEU A 560 -6.91 -44.53 -40.98
CA LEU A 560 -8.35 -44.63 -41.26
C LEU A 560 -9.11 -43.33 -40.95
N GLY A 561 -8.60 -42.49 -40.04
CA GLY A 561 -9.31 -41.30 -39.55
C GLY A 561 -9.70 -40.34 -40.67
N GLU A 562 -8.74 -39.86 -41.46
CA GLU A 562 -9.00 -38.92 -42.56
C GLU A 562 -9.99 -39.48 -43.60
N PRO A 563 -9.84 -40.72 -44.11
CA PRO A 563 -10.86 -41.34 -44.95
C PRO A 563 -12.25 -41.40 -44.33
N MET A 564 -12.38 -41.76 -43.04
CA MET A 564 -13.67 -41.84 -42.35
C MET A 564 -14.33 -40.46 -42.21
N ASP A 565 -13.56 -39.42 -41.89
CA ASP A 565 -14.07 -38.04 -41.82
C ASP A 565 -14.56 -37.55 -43.18
N LYS A 566 -13.83 -37.88 -44.26
CA LYS A 566 -14.26 -37.60 -45.64
C LYS A 566 -15.56 -38.32 -45.99
N THR A 567 -15.73 -39.57 -45.56
CA THR A 567 -16.97 -40.34 -45.75
C THR A 567 -18.14 -39.71 -44.99
N VAL A 568 -17.94 -39.26 -43.74
CA VAL A 568 -18.96 -38.52 -42.98
C VAL A 568 -19.38 -37.23 -43.70
N ALA A 569 -18.40 -36.45 -44.17
CA ALA A 569 -18.66 -35.23 -44.93
C ALA A 569 -19.41 -35.52 -46.24
N ALA A 570 -19.02 -36.58 -46.95
CA ALA A 570 -19.68 -37.02 -48.17
C ALA A 570 -21.13 -37.44 -47.92
N LEU A 571 -21.41 -38.24 -46.88
CA LEU A 571 -22.77 -38.64 -46.51
C LEU A 571 -23.68 -37.45 -46.21
N ASN A 572 -23.18 -36.48 -45.45
CA ASN A 572 -23.91 -35.26 -45.12
C ASN A 572 -24.14 -34.37 -46.35
N GLY A 573 -23.13 -34.24 -47.22
CA GLY A 573 -23.24 -33.49 -48.48
C GLY A 573 -24.22 -34.13 -49.45
N THR A 574 -24.14 -35.45 -49.62
CA THR A 574 -25.06 -36.22 -50.47
C THR A 574 -26.50 -36.13 -49.96
N ALA A 575 -26.74 -36.12 -48.64
CA ALA A 575 -28.08 -35.94 -48.08
C ALA A 575 -28.76 -34.60 -48.45
N ALA A 576 -27.99 -33.61 -48.92
CA ALA A 576 -28.50 -32.31 -49.38
C ALA A 576 -28.78 -32.24 -50.90
N VAL A 577 -28.40 -33.26 -51.67
CA VAL A 577 -28.61 -33.30 -53.13
C VAL A 577 -30.10 -33.46 -53.44
N GLU A 578 -30.58 -32.73 -54.44
CA GLU A 578 -31.98 -32.75 -54.89
C GLU A 578 -32.21 -33.68 -56.09
N ASP A 579 -31.25 -33.80 -57.00
CA ASP A 579 -31.35 -34.67 -58.19
C ASP A 579 -31.29 -36.17 -57.78
N PRO A 580 -32.36 -36.97 -58.06
CA PRO A 580 -32.40 -38.38 -57.68
C PRO A 580 -31.28 -39.23 -58.31
N ALA A 581 -30.90 -38.92 -59.56
CA ALA A 581 -29.86 -39.67 -60.27
C ALA A 581 -28.47 -39.40 -59.68
N ALA A 582 -28.12 -38.13 -59.47
CA ALA A 582 -26.88 -37.74 -58.79
C ALA A 582 -26.83 -38.25 -57.34
N LEU A 583 -27.94 -38.15 -56.59
CA LEU A 583 -28.04 -38.64 -55.21
C LEU A 583 -27.73 -40.14 -55.13
N ARG A 584 -28.29 -40.94 -56.04
CA ARG A 584 -28.04 -42.38 -56.11
C ARG A 584 -26.59 -42.68 -56.47
N GLN A 585 -26.04 -42.01 -57.48
CA GLN A 585 -24.65 -42.23 -57.91
C GLN A 585 -23.67 -41.92 -56.77
N GLN A 586 -23.88 -40.84 -56.03
CA GLN A 586 -23.05 -40.48 -54.88
C GLN A 586 -23.23 -41.47 -53.72
N ALA A 587 -24.46 -41.89 -53.40
CA ALA A 587 -24.70 -42.88 -52.35
C ALA A 587 -24.02 -44.24 -52.67
N GLN A 588 -24.07 -44.69 -53.92
CA GLN A 588 -23.35 -45.91 -54.36
C GLN A 588 -21.83 -45.73 -54.31
N ALA A 589 -21.31 -44.54 -54.63
CA ALA A 589 -19.88 -44.27 -54.52
C ALA A 589 -19.41 -44.29 -53.06
N ILE A 590 -20.21 -43.71 -52.14
CA ILE A 590 -19.94 -43.72 -50.70
C ILE A 590 -20.02 -45.14 -50.14
N GLU A 591 -21.00 -45.94 -50.55
CA GLU A 591 -21.13 -47.34 -50.12
C GLU A 591 -19.88 -48.17 -50.49
N ARG A 592 -19.33 -47.97 -51.70
CA ARG A 592 -18.04 -48.58 -52.10
C ARG A 592 -16.86 -48.08 -51.26
N GLN A 593 -16.85 -46.81 -50.85
CA GLN A 593 -15.83 -46.28 -49.95
C GLN A 593 -15.92 -46.91 -48.56
N GLN A 594 -17.13 -47.03 -48.00
CA GLN A 594 -17.39 -47.72 -46.73
C GLN A 594 -16.94 -49.19 -46.81
N GLN A 595 -17.22 -49.87 -47.93
CA GLN A 595 -16.73 -51.23 -48.15
C GLN A 595 -15.19 -51.31 -48.14
N ALA A 596 -14.51 -50.40 -48.83
CA ALA A 596 -13.05 -50.36 -48.82
C ALA A 596 -12.46 -50.04 -47.43
N LEU A 597 -13.15 -49.21 -46.62
CA LEU A 597 -12.76 -48.94 -45.23
C LEU A 597 -12.91 -50.19 -44.37
N ARG A 598 -14.05 -50.88 -44.48
CA ARG A 598 -14.28 -52.15 -43.78
C ARG A 598 -13.20 -53.18 -44.10
N GLU A 599 -12.84 -53.37 -45.37
CA GLU A 599 -11.77 -54.30 -45.79
C GLU A 599 -10.38 -53.88 -45.25
N ARG A 600 -10.13 -52.58 -45.06
CA ARG A 600 -8.91 -52.12 -44.38
C ARG A 600 -8.94 -52.45 -42.89
N MET A 601 -10.09 -52.28 -42.22
CA MET A 601 -10.25 -52.64 -40.81
C MET A 601 -10.10 -54.15 -40.59
N GLU A 602 -10.66 -54.99 -41.46
CA GLU A 602 -10.52 -56.45 -41.39
C GLU A 602 -9.05 -56.89 -41.51
N ARG A 603 -8.27 -56.28 -42.42
CA ARG A 603 -6.81 -56.52 -42.53
C ARG A 603 -6.04 -56.10 -41.28
N ILE A 604 -6.47 -55.03 -40.61
CA ILE A 604 -5.87 -54.60 -39.34
C ILE A 604 -6.19 -55.62 -38.24
N ALA A 605 -7.45 -56.07 -38.14
CA ALA A 605 -7.87 -57.08 -37.17
C ALA A 605 -7.13 -58.42 -37.37
N GLU A 606 -6.91 -58.84 -38.62
CA GLU A 606 -6.09 -60.02 -38.95
C GLU A 606 -4.63 -59.82 -38.52
N SER A 607 -4.09 -58.61 -38.68
CA SER A 607 -2.72 -58.28 -38.24
C SER A 607 -2.60 -58.29 -36.71
N MET A 608 -3.64 -57.85 -35.99
CA MET A 608 -3.72 -57.97 -34.53
C MET A 608 -3.74 -59.44 -34.10
N GLU A 609 -4.57 -60.27 -34.72
CA GLU A 609 -4.67 -61.70 -34.41
C GLU A 609 -3.34 -62.44 -34.63
N LYS A 610 -2.65 -62.16 -35.75
CA LYS A 610 -1.34 -62.75 -36.05
C LYS A 610 -0.29 -62.36 -35.00
N LEU A 611 -0.30 -61.11 -34.55
CA LEU A 611 0.63 -60.63 -33.52
C LEU A 611 0.33 -61.27 -32.16
N GLU A 612 -0.94 -61.28 -31.74
CA GLU A 612 -1.42 -61.89 -30.49
C GLU A 612 -1.07 -63.38 -30.45
N SER A 613 -1.36 -64.13 -31.53
CA SER A 613 -1.04 -65.56 -31.63
C SER A 613 0.46 -65.82 -31.52
N ARG A 614 1.28 -64.99 -32.19
CA ARG A 614 2.74 -65.09 -32.09
C ARG A 614 3.23 -64.82 -30.66
N GLN A 615 2.70 -63.81 -30.00
CA GLN A 615 3.08 -63.47 -28.62
C GLN A 615 2.60 -64.51 -27.62
N ALA A 616 1.38 -65.03 -27.77
CA ALA A 616 0.85 -66.12 -26.96
C ALA A 616 1.70 -67.39 -27.08
N LEU A 617 2.04 -67.78 -28.32
CA LEU A 617 2.91 -68.93 -28.56
C LEU A 617 4.32 -68.71 -27.98
N ALA A 618 4.89 -67.51 -28.13
CA ALA A 618 6.20 -67.18 -27.58
C ALA A 618 6.20 -67.29 -26.04
N ASN A 619 5.18 -66.76 -25.38
CA ASN A 619 5.02 -66.86 -23.93
C ASN A 619 4.83 -68.31 -23.47
N GLU A 620 4.02 -69.10 -24.20
CA GLU A 620 3.78 -70.50 -23.87
C GLU A 620 5.05 -71.33 -24.02
N LEU A 621 5.84 -71.10 -25.08
CA LEU A 621 7.16 -71.73 -25.25
C LEU A 621 8.14 -71.34 -24.15
N GLU A 622 8.16 -70.06 -23.74
CA GLU A 622 9.00 -69.59 -22.64
C GLU A 622 8.61 -70.25 -21.31
N TRP A 623 7.31 -70.40 -21.06
CA TRP A 623 6.80 -71.14 -19.90
C TRP A 623 7.22 -72.63 -19.94
N VAL A 624 7.13 -73.29 -21.10
CA VAL A 624 7.58 -74.69 -21.26
C VAL A 624 9.08 -74.83 -21.03
N ILE A 625 9.90 -73.92 -21.57
CA ILE A 625 11.36 -73.91 -21.38
C ILE A 625 11.68 -73.77 -19.89
N ARG A 626 11.09 -72.78 -19.20
CA ARG A 626 11.32 -72.55 -17.76
C ARG A 626 10.88 -73.74 -16.92
N THR A 627 9.70 -74.30 -17.20
CA THR A 627 9.19 -75.48 -16.48
C THR A 627 10.10 -76.67 -16.69
N SER A 628 10.65 -76.85 -17.90
CA SER A 628 11.62 -77.89 -18.21
C SER A 628 12.94 -77.67 -17.45
N GLU A 629 13.43 -76.43 -17.33
CA GLU A 629 14.62 -76.09 -16.54
C GLU A 629 14.42 -76.31 -15.03
N GLU A 630 13.25 -75.93 -14.51
CA GLU A 630 12.89 -76.18 -13.10
C GLU A 630 12.81 -77.68 -12.81
N LEU A 631 12.22 -78.47 -13.71
CA LEU A 631 12.19 -79.93 -13.64
C LEU A 631 13.59 -80.53 -13.71
N LEU A 632 14.45 -80.05 -14.60
CA LEU A 632 15.85 -80.49 -14.70
C LEU A 632 16.60 -80.24 -13.39
N LYS A 633 16.47 -79.04 -12.79
CA LYS A 633 17.08 -78.73 -11.48
C LYS A 633 16.51 -79.59 -10.36
N LEU A 634 15.22 -79.91 -10.41
CA LEU A 634 14.59 -80.80 -9.42
C LEU A 634 15.14 -82.23 -9.54
N ILE A 635 15.29 -82.73 -10.77
CA ILE A 635 15.86 -84.04 -11.07
C ILE A 635 17.33 -84.10 -10.67
N GLU A 636 18.14 -83.09 -11.00
CA GLU A 636 19.54 -83.00 -10.57
C GLU A 636 19.64 -83.05 -9.04
N LYS A 637 18.87 -82.21 -8.35
CA LYS A 637 18.85 -82.18 -6.88
C LYS A 637 18.40 -83.52 -6.28
N GLN A 638 17.42 -84.19 -6.89
CA GLN A 638 16.95 -85.50 -6.43
C GLN A 638 18.00 -86.59 -6.71
N SER A 639 18.69 -86.53 -7.84
CA SER A 639 19.79 -87.44 -8.17
C SER A 639 20.98 -87.25 -7.22
N ASP A 640 21.33 -86.02 -6.85
CA ASP A 640 22.37 -85.73 -5.86
C ASP A 640 21.99 -86.29 -4.48
N GLN A 641 20.72 -86.14 -4.07
CA GLN A 641 20.19 -86.70 -2.83
C GLN A 641 20.16 -88.24 -2.83
N ASP A 642 19.80 -88.86 -3.95
CA ASP A 642 19.80 -90.33 -4.09
C ASP A 642 21.24 -90.88 -4.10
N ILE A 643 22.19 -90.15 -4.71
CA ILE A 643 23.62 -90.49 -4.66
C ILE A 643 24.14 -90.38 -3.22
N GLU A 644 23.86 -89.29 -2.50
CA GLU A 644 24.22 -89.16 -1.08
C GLU A 644 23.59 -90.27 -0.21
N GLY A 645 22.32 -90.61 -0.42
CA GLY A 645 21.62 -91.67 0.31
C GLY A 645 22.18 -93.08 0.06
N VAL A 646 22.68 -93.37 -1.15
CA VAL A 646 23.34 -94.65 -1.47
C VAL A 646 24.72 -94.76 -0.79
N PHE A 647 25.44 -93.66 -0.62
CA PHE A 647 26.70 -93.64 0.11
C PHE A 647 26.51 -93.75 1.63
N GLU A 648 25.40 -93.26 2.19
CA GLU A 648 25.07 -93.43 3.62
C GLU A 648 24.44 -94.81 3.95
N GLY A 649 23.76 -95.46 3.00
CA GLY A 649 23.10 -96.75 3.18
C GLY A 649 24.01 -98.00 3.11
N GLY A 650 25.26 -97.88 2.65
CA GLY A 650 26.21 -99.00 2.48
C GLY A 650 26.93 -99.47 3.76
N GLY A 651 26.64 -98.87 4.91
CA GLY A 651 27.41 -99.03 6.16
C GLY A 651 26.88 -100.04 7.19
N THR A 652 26.21 -101.13 6.83
CA THR A 652 25.90 -102.20 7.82
C THR A 652 25.91 -103.62 7.23
N THR A 653 27.07 -104.28 7.16
CA THR A 653 27.15 -105.75 7.19
C THR A 653 28.29 -106.26 8.09
N SER A 654 27.85 -106.89 9.18
CA SER A 654 28.42 -108.05 9.91
C SER A 654 29.94 -108.16 10.17
N ARG A 655 30.30 -107.96 11.45
CA ARG A 655 31.47 -108.58 12.09
C ARG A 655 31.06 -109.97 12.64
N PRO A 656 31.65 -111.10 12.23
CA PRO A 656 31.52 -112.35 12.96
C PRO A 656 32.61 -112.44 14.04
N ALA A 657 32.20 -112.89 15.23
CA ALA A 657 33.09 -113.27 16.31
C ALA A 657 33.54 -114.73 16.15
N ARG A 658 34.84 -115.00 16.36
CA ARG A 658 35.44 -116.18 17.04
C ARG A 658 36.96 -116.23 16.79
N PRO A 659 37.74 -116.96 17.62
CA PRO A 659 37.43 -117.56 18.91
C PRO A 659 37.93 -116.75 20.11
#